data_AF-A0A8T9AER8-F1
#
_entry.id   AF-A0A8T9AER8-F1
#
_cell.length_a   1.000
_cell.length_b   1.000
_cell.length_c   1.000
_cell.angle_alpha   90.00
_cell.angle_beta   90.00
_cell.angle_gamma   90.00
#
_symmetry.space_group_name_H-M   'P 1'
#
loop_
_entity.id
_entity.type
_entity.pdbx_description
1 polymer ?
#
loop_
_entity_poly.entity_id
_entity_poly.type
_entity_poly.pdbx_seq_one_letter_code
_entity_poly.pdbx_strand_id
1 'polypeptide(L)'
;MLCRNPALLIEFSQSKRLFLSAYETLTSAFLIFFLTSYWGFLQSFFQYCSLCSQLMKIKHIIFKLKFSQPRPPVGNMPRFSPAARLYCSSRVNVADDIQLVLRGRSQRERGNYQQCSKRENQKLFHNAIIAKLEYKDFCCVLNKQTQLTPMIDFELLDRDAGGRICKLAVEKNKIKTPNIAIVINPNRLTVPLSQLKKMGCEIIITNSYIINKSAELRERAIKDGLRKFLGWDGPVYTDSGAFQMYSQNVFDINPAEIVEFQKKIKSDFTTPLDVFTLPSDSKAEARKKLLETIKRTAAARKAVSGNLVGPIQGGLFLDLRAQACKKIAKINPDIFAIGGIVPLMQDYDFKNLCDIILTCKQNLPANRPVHAFGAGHPISFALLAACGCDLFDSAFYSLAAQRGAYVTATGSYQLSDLAEFPCSCPACLQNSPEQVKKMEQADKEKFLATHNLFATFAELSLVRQSIRENSLWELVQQRARAHPRILEALVFILKKYNNYFLENDVATKKSAFFYGGEESELRPEVMRAKEKLKHLKPDAAKQRQSAAGKKYVRKQSFRHAGNSVSVHFTKQPFGRIPVELKSVYPFGQSVTPFYEEKALPKIKPEQRVKAVLDYQFGKGAGSMIRGFEMEISKKTGRIKRIFIGKKLVGTFRASDGFFLPSVFGAGLLRKKIKKVFVRDRDVAEYLRKGSDLFSKFAWKSDRIYPGEEVAVCYGKEILLVGPALLNWKEMKEFKRGIAVKSRLTNENRKL
;
A
#
# COMPACT_ATOMS: atom_id res chain seq x y z
N MET A 1 -44.85 56.34 11.94
CA MET A 1 -44.20 55.97 13.21
C MET A 1 -42.77 55.46 13.00
N LEU A 2 -41.97 56.11 12.14
CA LEU A 2 -40.57 55.73 11.87
C LEU A 2 -39.73 56.98 11.55
N CYS A 3 -39.61 57.86 12.53
CA CYS A 3 -38.58 58.90 12.60
C CYS A 3 -38.27 59.08 14.07
N ARG A 4 -37.18 58.46 14.56
CA ARG A 4 -36.42 58.75 15.80
C ARG A 4 -35.62 57.51 16.23
N ASN A 5 -34.61 57.14 15.44
CA ASN A 5 -33.47 56.42 16.01
C ASN A 5 -32.21 56.57 15.12
N PRO A 6 -31.25 57.44 15.47
CA PRO A 6 -30.04 57.65 14.66
C PRO A 6 -29.09 56.44 14.64
N ALA A 7 -29.28 55.45 15.53
CA ALA A 7 -28.47 54.22 15.55
C ALA A 7 -28.81 53.24 14.40
N LEU A 8 -30.07 53.19 13.96
CA LEU A 8 -30.52 52.25 12.91
C LEU A 8 -30.14 52.70 11.49
N LEU A 9 -29.89 53.99 11.27
CA LEU A 9 -29.41 54.53 9.98
C LEU A 9 -27.93 54.19 9.72
N ILE A 10 -27.13 54.00 10.77
CA ILE A 10 -25.71 53.66 10.65
C ILE A 10 -25.53 52.19 10.27
N GLU A 11 -26.30 51.28 10.87
CA GLU A 11 -26.28 49.84 10.54
C GLU A 11 -26.81 49.53 9.14
N PHE A 12 -27.81 50.27 8.66
CA PHE A 12 -28.32 50.11 7.29
C PHE A 12 -27.31 50.61 6.24
N SER A 13 -26.54 51.66 6.54
CA SER A 13 -25.51 52.19 5.64
C SER A 13 -24.28 51.28 5.52
N GLN A 14 -23.88 50.61 6.61
CA GLN A 14 -22.78 49.65 6.62
C GLN A 14 -23.16 48.35 5.91
N SER A 15 -24.39 47.86 6.11
CA SER A 15 -24.90 46.66 5.44
C SER A 15 -25.02 46.85 3.92
N LYS A 16 -25.41 48.04 3.46
CA LYS A 16 -25.49 48.37 2.03
C LYS A 16 -24.11 48.47 1.37
N ARG A 17 -23.10 49.00 2.07
CA ARG A 17 -21.69 49.03 1.59
C ARG A 17 -21.07 47.64 1.52
N LEU A 18 -21.33 46.77 2.50
CA LEU A 18 -20.88 45.37 2.50
C LEU A 18 -21.53 44.57 1.36
N PHE A 19 -22.80 44.81 1.07
CA PHE A 19 -23.50 44.15 -0.03
C PHE A 19 -23.02 44.60 -1.42
N LEU A 20 -22.79 45.91 -1.61
CA LEU A 20 -22.22 46.45 -2.85
C LEU A 20 -20.78 45.98 -3.07
N SER A 21 -19.94 45.94 -2.02
CA SER A 21 -18.58 45.41 -2.10
C SER A 21 -18.55 43.91 -2.43
N ALA A 22 -19.45 43.12 -1.84
CA ALA A 22 -19.57 41.70 -2.15
C ALA A 22 -20.05 41.47 -3.59
N TYR A 23 -20.98 42.31 -4.08
CA TYR A 23 -21.48 42.24 -5.46
C TYR A 23 -20.41 42.62 -6.49
N GLU A 24 -19.63 43.68 -6.25
CA GLU A 24 -18.49 44.06 -7.11
C GLU A 24 -17.37 43.01 -7.11
N THR A 25 -17.12 42.36 -5.96
CA THR A 25 -16.12 41.28 -5.87
C THR A 25 -16.59 40.03 -6.63
N LEU A 26 -17.89 39.71 -6.57
CA LEU A 26 -18.49 38.58 -7.27
C LEU A 26 -18.57 38.80 -8.79
N THR A 27 -18.92 40.01 -9.25
CA THR A 27 -18.92 40.35 -10.68
C THR A 27 -17.51 40.39 -11.26
N SER A 28 -16.53 40.90 -10.52
CA SER A 28 -15.12 40.88 -10.92
C SER A 28 -14.56 39.45 -10.99
N ALA A 29 -14.89 38.59 -10.02
CA ALA A 29 -14.48 37.19 -10.04
C ALA A 29 -15.13 36.41 -11.19
N PHE A 30 -16.40 36.69 -11.52
CA PHE A 30 -17.08 36.11 -12.67
C PHE A 30 -16.46 36.58 -13.99
N LEU A 31 -16.13 37.87 -14.13
CA LEU A 31 -15.48 38.42 -15.32
C LEU A 31 -14.08 37.82 -15.52
N ILE A 32 -13.30 37.68 -14.44
CA ILE A 32 -11.97 37.03 -14.49
C ILE A 32 -12.09 35.55 -14.83
N PHE A 33 -13.07 34.83 -14.28
CA PHE A 33 -13.31 33.42 -14.61
C PHE A 33 -13.74 33.25 -16.07
N PHE A 34 -14.59 34.15 -16.59
CA PHE A 34 -15.03 34.14 -17.98
C PHE A 34 -13.88 34.48 -18.93
N LEU A 35 -13.09 35.51 -18.63
CA LEU A 35 -11.93 35.92 -19.44
C LEU A 35 -10.82 34.86 -19.41
N THR A 36 -10.52 34.24 -18.27
CA THR A 36 -9.51 33.16 -18.18
C THR A 36 -9.97 31.88 -18.89
N SER A 37 -11.26 31.54 -18.82
CA SER A 37 -11.84 30.41 -19.56
C SER A 37 -11.87 30.66 -21.07
N TYR A 38 -12.20 31.89 -21.50
CA TYR A 38 -12.20 32.29 -22.91
C TYR A 38 -10.79 32.37 -23.49
N TRP A 39 -9.80 32.83 -22.70
CA TRP A 39 -8.39 32.84 -23.09
C TRP A 39 -7.79 31.42 -23.15
N GLY A 40 -8.18 30.54 -22.23
CA GLY A 40 -7.84 29.11 -22.28
C GLY A 40 -8.46 28.39 -23.49
N PHE A 41 -9.67 28.77 -23.88
CA PHE A 41 -10.32 28.27 -25.10
C PHE A 41 -9.60 28.77 -26.36
N LEU A 42 -9.25 30.05 -26.43
CA LEU A 42 -8.46 30.63 -27.52
C LEU A 42 -7.06 30.00 -27.62
N GLN A 43 -6.36 29.77 -26.51
CA GLN A 43 -5.07 29.06 -26.49
C GLN A 43 -5.19 27.63 -27.02
N SER A 44 -6.24 26.92 -26.62
CA SER A 44 -6.52 25.56 -27.08
C SER A 44 -6.88 25.54 -28.58
N PHE A 45 -7.65 26.53 -29.05
CA PHE A 45 -8.02 26.70 -30.46
C PHE A 45 -6.80 27.03 -31.33
N PHE A 46 -5.91 27.94 -30.90
CA PHE A 46 -4.65 28.24 -31.60
C PHE A 46 -3.67 27.06 -31.60
N GLN A 47 -3.59 26.27 -30.52
CA GLN A 47 -2.83 25.03 -30.49
C GLN A 47 -3.39 24.00 -31.49
N TYR A 48 -4.73 23.88 -31.59
CA TYR A 48 -5.39 22.97 -32.51
C TYR A 48 -5.19 23.39 -33.98
N CYS A 49 -5.28 24.68 -34.29
CA CYS A 49 -4.99 25.24 -35.62
C CYS A 49 -3.50 25.07 -36.02
N SER A 50 -2.57 25.24 -35.08
CA SER A 50 -1.14 24.98 -35.30
C SER A 50 -0.87 23.50 -35.61
N LEU A 51 -1.53 22.59 -34.89
CA LEU A 51 -1.44 21.15 -35.12
C LEU A 51 -2.01 20.75 -36.49
N CYS A 52 -3.15 21.33 -36.88
CA CYS A 52 -3.75 21.11 -38.21
C CYS A 52 -2.84 21.61 -39.35
N SER A 53 -2.18 22.76 -39.18
CA SER A 53 -1.21 23.30 -40.15
C SER A 53 0.02 22.39 -40.30
N GLN A 54 0.52 21.83 -39.19
CA GLN A 54 1.62 20.86 -39.21
C GLN A 54 1.23 19.52 -39.87
N LEU A 55 0.02 19.02 -39.62
CA LEU A 55 -0.52 17.80 -40.25
C LEU A 55 -0.70 17.95 -41.77
N MET A 56 -1.12 19.13 -42.24
CA MET A 56 -1.23 19.44 -43.67
C MET A 56 0.15 19.44 -44.37
N LYS A 57 1.19 19.98 -43.71
CA LYS A 57 2.57 19.95 -44.22
C LYS A 57 3.14 18.53 -44.30
N ILE A 58 2.84 17.67 -43.32
CA ILE A 58 3.28 16.26 -43.31
C ILE A 58 2.59 15.46 -44.42
N LYS A 59 1.28 15.68 -44.66
CA LYS A 59 0.57 15.06 -45.80
C LYS A 59 1.19 15.45 -47.15
N HIS A 60 1.61 16.71 -47.30
CA HIS A 60 2.20 17.21 -48.55
C HIS A 60 3.61 16.62 -48.81
N ILE A 61 4.39 16.38 -47.76
CA ILE A 61 5.72 15.72 -47.87
C ILE A 61 5.56 14.24 -48.24
N ILE A 62 4.59 13.53 -47.63
CA ILE A 62 4.30 12.13 -47.96
C ILE A 62 3.78 11.98 -49.40
N PHE A 63 3.01 12.96 -49.89
CA PHE A 63 2.50 12.96 -51.27
C PHE A 63 3.62 13.15 -52.30
N LYS A 64 4.61 14.01 -52.04
CA LYS A 64 5.79 14.20 -52.91
C LYS A 64 6.73 12.99 -52.94
N LEU A 65 6.87 12.25 -51.83
CA LEU A 65 7.74 11.08 -51.77
C LEU A 65 7.17 9.82 -52.47
N LYS A 66 5.87 9.80 -52.78
CA LYS A 66 5.22 8.66 -53.45
C LYS A 66 5.24 8.70 -55.00
N PHE A 67 5.65 9.81 -55.60
CA PHE A 67 5.54 10.02 -57.07
C PHE A 67 6.86 10.37 -57.76
N SER A 68 7.99 9.93 -57.23
CA SER A 68 9.28 10.13 -57.90
C SER A 68 10.09 8.84 -57.83
N GLN A 69 10.09 8.08 -58.94
CA GLN A 69 11.12 7.18 -59.49
C GLN A 69 10.46 5.95 -60.19
N PRO A 70 10.94 5.53 -61.38
CA PRO A 70 10.27 4.56 -62.25
C PRO A 70 10.62 3.10 -61.89
N ARG A 71 9.73 2.15 -62.24
CA ARG A 71 9.94 0.70 -62.06
C ARG A 71 10.86 0.12 -63.17
N PRO A 72 11.81 -0.77 -62.85
CA PRO A 72 12.34 -1.75 -63.80
C PRO A 72 11.78 -3.18 -63.54
N PRO A 73 11.95 -4.12 -64.49
CA PRO A 73 11.02 -5.23 -64.72
C PRO A 73 11.38 -6.54 -63.99
N VAL A 74 10.40 -7.44 -64.02
CA VAL A 74 10.34 -8.76 -63.37
C VAL A 74 11.34 -9.75 -63.98
N GLY A 75 12.10 -10.46 -63.12
CA GLY A 75 12.89 -11.63 -63.53
C GLY A 75 13.66 -12.29 -62.38
N ASN A 76 13.28 -13.55 -62.08
CA ASN A 76 14.00 -14.59 -61.32
C ASN A 76 14.33 -14.34 -59.82
N MET A 77 13.51 -14.93 -58.94
CA MET A 77 13.91 -15.27 -57.58
C MET A 77 14.63 -16.63 -57.54
N PRO A 78 15.79 -16.70 -56.87
CA PRO A 78 16.14 -17.86 -56.06
C PRO A 78 16.31 -17.48 -54.57
N ARG A 79 16.04 -18.49 -53.74
CA ARG A 79 15.90 -18.49 -52.27
C ARG A 79 17.12 -17.95 -51.52
N PHE A 80 16.89 -17.11 -50.51
CA PHE A 80 17.81 -16.87 -49.40
C PHE A 80 17.30 -17.49 -48.09
N SER A 81 18.27 -17.95 -47.29
CA SER A 81 18.21 -18.83 -46.11
C SER A 81 17.74 -18.11 -44.82
N PRO A 82 17.49 -18.82 -43.71
CA PRO A 82 16.69 -18.33 -42.57
C PRO A 82 17.46 -17.43 -41.59
N ALA A 83 17.88 -16.25 -42.05
CA ALA A 83 18.51 -15.22 -41.19
C ALA A 83 17.66 -13.93 -41.02
N ALA A 84 16.42 -13.89 -41.53
CA ALA A 84 15.58 -12.69 -41.54
C ALA A 84 14.42 -12.68 -40.50
N ARG A 85 14.49 -13.49 -39.43
CA ARG A 85 13.51 -13.47 -38.33
C ARG A 85 14.18 -13.27 -36.97
N LEU A 86 14.93 -12.18 -36.80
CA LEU A 86 15.41 -11.77 -35.47
C LEU A 86 15.87 -10.29 -35.46
N TYR A 87 14.97 -9.36 -35.77
CA TYR A 87 15.18 -7.93 -35.48
C TYR A 87 13.87 -7.27 -35.03
N CYS A 88 13.29 -7.80 -33.95
CA CYS A 88 12.22 -7.11 -33.24
C CYS A 88 12.26 -7.41 -31.73
N SER A 89 13.44 -7.37 -31.11
CA SER A 89 13.57 -7.41 -29.64
C SER A 89 15.01 -7.17 -29.15
N SER A 90 15.56 -5.98 -29.34
CA SER A 90 16.73 -5.55 -28.53
C SER A 90 16.93 -4.03 -28.62
N ARG A 91 17.30 -3.43 -27.48
CA ARG A 91 17.80 -2.05 -27.42
C ARG A 91 19.14 -2.01 -28.15
N VAL A 92 19.20 -1.37 -29.31
CA VAL A 92 20.46 -1.21 -30.06
C VAL A 92 20.94 0.23 -30.00
N ASN A 93 22.22 0.41 -29.66
CA ASN A 93 22.94 1.67 -29.61
C ASN A 93 23.60 1.90 -30.98
N VAL A 94 22.99 2.71 -31.83
CA VAL A 94 23.36 2.87 -33.26
C VAL A 94 24.75 3.50 -33.47
N ALA A 95 25.36 4.09 -32.44
CA ALA A 95 26.73 4.61 -32.54
C ALA A 95 27.79 3.50 -32.69
N ASP A 96 27.54 2.33 -32.11
CA ASP A 96 28.51 1.22 -32.08
C ASP A 96 28.46 0.39 -33.38
N ASP A 97 27.29 0.31 -34.04
CA ASP A 97 27.12 -0.44 -35.29
C ASP A 97 27.65 0.31 -36.53
N ILE A 98 27.70 1.65 -36.51
CA ILE A 98 28.29 2.42 -37.63
C ILE A 98 29.81 2.24 -37.69
N GLN A 99 30.49 2.05 -36.55
CA GLN A 99 31.92 1.73 -36.55
C GLN A 99 32.22 0.31 -37.07
N LEU A 100 31.28 -0.63 -36.91
CA LEU A 100 31.41 -2.00 -37.40
C LEU A 100 31.18 -2.11 -38.91
N VAL A 101 30.25 -1.34 -39.48
CA VAL A 101 30.03 -1.28 -40.93
C VAL A 101 31.20 -0.62 -41.68
N LEU A 102 31.89 0.34 -41.05
CA LEU A 102 33.04 1.03 -41.65
C LEU A 102 34.36 0.23 -41.59
N ARG A 103 34.45 -0.81 -40.76
CA ARG A 103 35.67 -1.63 -40.61
C ARG A 103 35.71 -2.87 -41.50
N GLY A 104 34.63 -3.19 -42.21
CA GLY A 104 34.47 -4.47 -42.93
C GLY A 104 34.48 -4.41 -44.46
N ARG A 105 35.09 -3.41 -45.12
CA ARG A 105 35.04 -3.32 -46.59
C ARG A 105 36.38 -3.00 -47.26
N SER A 106 36.63 -3.71 -48.36
CA SER A 106 37.87 -3.71 -49.14
C SER A 106 38.14 -2.38 -49.84
N GLN A 107 39.42 -2.17 -50.15
CA GLN A 107 40.02 -0.92 -50.66
C GLN A 107 39.46 -0.42 -52.01
N ARG A 108 38.56 -1.17 -52.67
CA ARG A 108 37.98 -0.83 -53.98
C ARG A 108 36.63 -0.10 -53.93
N GLU A 109 35.92 -0.09 -52.80
CA GLU A 109 34.61 0.61 -52.69
C GLU A 109 34.72 2.06 -52.16
N ARG A 110 35.94 2.55 -51.84
CA ARG A 110 36.16 3.92 -51.34
C ARG A 110 36.16 5.00 -52.43
N GLY A 111 36.16 4.61 -53.71
CA GLY A 111 36.35 5.54 -54.84
C GLY A 111 35.14 6.39 -55.23
N ASN A 112 33.91 5.98 -54.88
CA ASN A 112 32.69 6.63 -55.40
C ASN A 112 31.87 7.43 -54.35
N TYR A 113 32.43 7.68 -53.16
CA TYR A 113 31.75 8.43 -52.09
C TYR A 113 32.40 9.77 -51.75
N GLN A 114 33.19 10.34 -52.67
CA GLN A 114 33.81 11.67 -52.51
C GLN A 114 33.07 12.82 -53.21
N GLN A 115 31.86 12.60 -53.73
CA GLN A 115 31.06 13.65 -54.40
C GLN A 115 29.61 13.78 -53.90
N CYS A 116 29.35 13.51 -52.62
CA CYS A 116 28.08 13.94 -51.99
C CYS A 116 28.34 15.03 -50.95
N SER A 117 27.72 16.20 -51.15
CA SER A 117 27.97 17.39 -50.36
C SER A 117 27.75 17.16 -48.85
N LYS A 118 28.69 17.62 -48.02
CA LYS A 118 28.59 17.57 -46.54
C LYS A 118 27.26 18.13 -45.99
N ARG A 119 26.57 19.00 -46.76
CA ARG A 119 25.29 19.61 -46.39
C ARG A 119 24.09 18.65 -46.46
N GLU A 120 24.07 17.72 -47.41
CA GLU A 120 22.94 16.78 -47.54
C GLU A 120 22.96 15.70 -46.46
N ASN A 121 24.14 15.16 -46.13
CA ASN A 121 24.30 14.22 -45.03
C ASN A 121 24.00 14.86 -43.65
N GLN A 122 24.34 16.14 -43.45
CA GLN A 122 23.96 16.86 -42.24
C GLN A 122 22.45 17.11 -42.15
N LYS A 123 21.77 17.44 -43.25
CA LYS A 123 20.31 17.57 -43.28
C LYS A 123 19.60 16.25 -43.00
N LEU A 124 20.06 15.14 -43.57
CA LEU A 124 19.54 13.80 -43.29
C LEU A 124 19.74 13.41 -41.82
N PHE A 125 20.89 13.71 -41.23
CA PHE A 125 21.18 13.45 -39.83
C PHE A 125 20.32 14.32 -38.88
N HIS A 126 20.14 15.60 -39.22
CA HIS A 126 19.31 16.53 -38.45
C HIS A 126 17.82 16.13 -38.52
N ASN A 127 17.32 15.76 -39.70
CA ASN A 127 15.95 15.30 -39.89
C ASN A 127 15.69 13.95 -39.19
N ALA A 128 16.69 13.05 -39.14
CA ALA A 128 16.58 11.80 -38.40
C ALA A 128 16.55 12.01 -36.88
N ILE A 129 17.26 13.02 -36.36
CA ILE A 129 17.21 13.40 -34.94
C ILE A 129 15.87 14.05 -34.59
N ILE A 130 15.38 14.97 -35.43
CA ILE A 130 14.06 15.60 -35.24
C ILE A 130 12.95 14.54 -35.29
N ALA A 131 12.96 13.65 -36.29
CA ALA A 131 11.99 12.55 -36.37
C ALA A 131 12.05 11.62 -35.15
N LYS A 132 13.23 11.40 -34.55
CA LYS A 132 13.38 10.57 -33.34
C LYS A 132 12.94 11.30 -32.07
N LEU A 133 13.11 12.61 -31.98
CA LEU A 133 12.59 13.44 -30.89
C LEU A 133 11.06 13.52 -30.98
N GLU A 134 10.52 13.83 -32.16
CA GLU A 134 9.09 13.87 -32.43
C GLU A 134 8.42 12.50 -32.24
N TYR A 135 9.05 11.39 -32.65
CA TYR A 135 8.51 10.06 -32.39
C TYR A 135 8.56 9.68 -30.90
N LYS A 136 9.58 10.14 -30.16
CA LYS A 136 9.69 9.90 -28.72
C LYS A 136 8.68 10.74 -27.93
N ASP A 137 8.44 11.98 -28.37
CA ASP A 137 7.41 12.85 -27.82
C ASP A 137 6.01 12.37 -28.21
N PHE A 138 5.81 11.87 -29.44
CA PHE A 138 4.57 11.25 -29.90
C PHE A 138 4.27 9.94 -29.17
N CYS A 139 5.27 9.08 -28.93
CA CYS A 139 5.13 7.91 -28.07
C CYS A 139 4.92 8.29 -26.59
N CYS A 140 5.41 9.44 -26.13
CA CYS A 140 5.17 9.95 -24.78
C CYS A 140 3.74 10.50 -24.63
N VAL A 141 3.21 11.15 -25.68
CA VAL A 141 1.84 11.66 -25.78
C VAL A 141 0.83 10.51 -25.93
N LEU A 142 1.13 9.50 -26.76
CA LEU A 142 0.32 8.27 -26.86
C LEU A 142 0.35 7.44 -25.57
N ASN A 143 1.50 7.30 -24.91
CA ASN A 143 1.56 6.65 -23.58
C ASN A 143 0.87 7.46 -22.48
N LYS A 144 0.73 8.78 -22.62
CA LYS A 144 -0.08 9.60 -21.71
C LYS A 144 -1.59 9.45 -21.97
N GLN A 145 -2.00 9.11 -23.19
CA GLN A 145 -3.41 8.87 -23.53
C GLN A 145 -3.91 7.44 -23.23
N THR A 146 -3.02 6.47 -22.96
CA THR A 146 -3.43 5.09 -22.58
C THR A 146 -3.12 4.70 -21.13
N GLN A 147 -2.63 5.62 -20.29
CA GLN A 147 -2.68 5.43 -18.85
C GLN A 147 -4.07 5.81 -18.36
N LEU A 148 -4.98 4.82 -18.32
CA LEU A 148 -6.19 4.90 -17.51
C LEU A 148 -5.76 5.37 -16.12
N THR A 149 -6.05 6.63 -15.79
CA THR A 149 -5.93 7.15 -14.43
C THR A 149 -6.68 6.17 -13.53
N PRO A 150 -6.07 5.64 -12.46
CA PRO A 150 -6.77 4.72 -11.58
C PRO A 150 -8.04 5.41 -11.07
N MET A 151 -9.19 4.78 -11.31
CA MET A 151 -10.50 5.32 -10.94
C MET A 151 -10.71 5.32 -9.42
N ILE A 152 -9.96 4.48 -8.70
CA ILE A 152 -9.86 4.52 -7.25
C ILE A 152 -8.63 5.32 -6.79
N ASP A 153 -8.80 6.06 -5.70
CA ASP A 153 -7.68 6.61 -4.93
C ASP A 153 -7.36 5.67 -3.78
N PHE A 154 -6.12 5.19 -3.70
CA PHE A 154 -5.66 4.31 -2.63
C PHE A 154 -4.39 4.87 -2.00
N GLU A 155 -4.55 5.39 -0.78
CA GLU A 155 -3.51 6.11 -0.04
C GLU A 155 -3.25 5.42 1.30
N LEU A 156 -1.99 5.06 1.57
CA LEU A 156 -1.55 4.54 2.86
C LEU A 156 -1.51 5.65 3.91
N LEU A 157 -2.11 5.42 5.08
CA LEU A 157 -2.12 6.33 6.22
C LEU A 157 -1.29 5.80 7.38
N ASP A 158 -1.55 4.57 7.81
CA ASP A 158 -0.84 3.90 8.91
C ASP A 158 -0.58 2.43 8.55
N ARG A 159 0.38 1.81 9.24
CA ARG A 159 0.71 0.40 9.03
C ARG A 159 1.30 -0.24 10.28
N ASP A 160 1.14 -1.56 10.38
CA ASP A 160 1.82 -2.40 11.35
C ASP A 160 1.83 -3.85 10.86
N ALA A 161 2.88 -4.61 11.14
CA ALA A 161 3.08 -5.93 10.54
C ALA A 161 3.01 -5.86 8.99
N GLY A 162 2.16 -6.66 8.35
CA GLY A 162 1.76 -6.47 6.94
C GLY A 162 0.44 -5.72 6.77
N GLY A 163 -0.23 -5.37 7.86
CA GLY A 163 -1.50 -4.65 7.87
C GLY A 163 -1.34 -3.17 7.62
N ARG A 164 -2.36 -2.58 7.00
CA ARG A 164 -2.34 -1.18 6.59
C ARG A 164 -3.72 -0.56 6.71
N ILE A 165 -3.73 0.68 7.19
CA ILE A 165 -4.86 1.58 7.06
C ILE A 165 -4.61 2.42 5.84
N CYS A 166 -5.43 2.18 4.81
CA CYS A 166 -5.49 3.02 3.65
C CYS A 166 -6.84 3.71 3.56
N LYS A 167 -6.83 4.91 2.98
CA LYS A 167 -8.01 5.58 2.47
C LYS A 167 -8.26 5.09 1.05
N LEU A 168 -9.40 4.44 0.84
CA LEU A 168 -9.91 4.05 -0.46
C LEU A 168 -11.02 5.02 -0.86
N ALA A 169 -10.78 5.89 -1.85
CA ALA A 169 -11.81 6.76 -2.38
C ALA A 169 -12.47 6.14 -3.61
N VAL A 170 -13.80 6.08 -3.58
CA VAL A 170 -14.67 5.63 -4.67
C VAL A 170 -15.66 6.77 -4.91
N GLU A 171 -15.47 7.51 -6.00
CA GLU A 171 -16.18 8.76 -6.27
C GLU A 171 -16.05 9.74 -5.07
N LYS A 172 -17.17 10.14 -4.45
CA LYS A 172 -17.22 11.00 -3.25
C LYS A 172 -17.01 10.24 -1.94
N ASN A 173 -17.17 8.91 -1.94
CA ASN A 173 -17.14 8.09 -0.74
C ASN A 173 -15.70 7.75 -0.36
N LYS A 174 -15.40 7.75 0.94
CA LYS A 174 -14.09 7.43 1.50
C LYS A 174 -14.24 6.27 2.46
N ILE A 175 -13.60 5.16 2.16
CA ILE A 175 -13.61 3.94 2.96
C ILE A 175 -12.25 3.81 3.66
N LYS A 176 -12.26 3.42 4.93
CA LYS A 176 -11.03 3.11 5.69
C LYS A 176 -10.77 1.62 5.69
N THR A 177 -9.59 1.19 5.27
CA THR A 177 -9.17 -0.22 5.36
C THR A 177 -8.39 -0.49 6.66
N PRO A 178 -8.31 -1.73 7.17
CA PRO A 178 -9.10 -2.89 6.75
C PRO A 178 -10.61 -2.68 6.98
N ASN A 179 -11.45 -3.15 6.06
CA ASN A 179 -12.91 -3.02 6.12
C ASN A 179 -13.62 -4.28 5.66
N ILE A 180 -14.92 -4.39 5.94
CA ILE A 180 -15.78 -5.49 5.49
C ILE A 180 -16.95 -4.97 4.69
N ALA A 181 -17.23 -5.64 3.57
CA ALA A 181 -18.42 -5.45 2.79
C ALA A 181 -19.50 -6.43 3.26
N ILE A 182 -20.55 -5.89 3.86
CA ILE A 182 -21.67 -6.71 4.34
C ILE A 182 -22.46 -7.23 3.13
N VAL A 183 -22.65 -8.56 3.07
CA VAL A 183 -23.42 -9.18 1.99
C VAL A 183 -24.91 -8.95 2.22
N ILE A 184 -25.55 -8.28 1.26
CA ILE A 184 -26.96 -7.98 1.25
C ILE A 184 -27.67 -8.93 0.28
N ASN A 185 -28.60 -9.73 0.80
CA ASN A 185 -29.54 -10.50 -0.03
C ASN A 185 -30.83 -9.67 -0.21
N PRO A 186 -31.14 -9.19 -1.42
CA PRO A 186 -32.33 -8.37 -1.66
C PRO A 186 -33.65 -9.07 -1.34
N ASN A 187 -33.67 -10.41 -1.37
CA ASN A 187 -34.87 -11.20 -1.07
C ASN A 187 -35.11 -11.39 0.44
N ARG A 188 -34.07 -11.25 1.28
CA ARG A 188 -34.16 -11.49 2.73
C ARG A 188 -33.20 -10.59 3.48
N LEU A 189 -33.70 -9.44 3.90
CA LEU A 189 -32.98 -8.49 4.73
C LEU A 189 -33.16 -8.81 6.21
N THR A 190 -32.20 -9.51 6.81
CA THR A 190 -32.22 -9.82 8.26
C THR A 190 -32.02 -8.57 9.12
N VAL A 191 -31.22 -7.61 8.63
CA VAL A 191 -30.94 -6.34 9.30
C VAL A 191 -31.15 -5.18 8.31
N PRO A 192 -31.95 -4.15 8.65
CA PRO A 192 -32.18 -3.01 7.77
C PRO A 192 -30.90 -2.24 7.43
N LEU A 193 -30.76 -1.74 6.20
CA LEU A 193 -29.59 -0.98 5.76
C LEU A 193 -29.41 0.34 6.52
N SER A 194 -30.50 0.95 6.98
CA SER A 194 -30.46 2.14 7.85
C SER A 194 -29.74 1.84 9.18
N GLN A 195 -29.90 0.62 9.72
CA GLN A 195 -29.20 0.17 10.91
C GLN A 195 -27.73 -0.12 10.61
N LEU A 196 -27.40 -0.73 9.47
CA LEU A 196 -26.02 -0.91 9.03
C LEU A 196 -25.27 0.42 8.92
N LYS A 197 -25.92 1.45 8.37
CA LYS A 197 -25.35 2.81 8.29
C LYS A 197 -25.05 3.37 9.68
N LYS A 198 -25.97 3.19 10.65
CA LYS A 198 -25.76 3.60 12.06
C LYS A 198 -24.65 2.82 12.76
N MET A 199 -24.42 1.56 12.37
CA MET A 199 -23.31 0.74 12.87
C MET A 199 -21.94 1.13 12.28
N GLY A 200 -21.90 2.06 11.32
CA GLY A 200 -20.66 2.50 10.67
C GLY A 200 -20.25 1.65 9.48
N CYS A 201 -21.18 0.91 8.86
CA CYS A 201 -20.92 0.24 7.59
C CYS A 201 -20.59 1.27 6.50
N GLU A 202 -19.45 1.12 5.83
CA GLU A 202 -18.99 2.06 4.79
C GLU A 202 -19.17 1.49 3.37
N ILE A 203 -19.25 0.17 3.22
CA ILE A 203 -19.33 -0.54 1.94
C ILE A 203 -20.21 -1.79 2.09
N ILE A 204 -20.97 -2.13 1.05
CA ILE A 204 -21.76 -3.36 0.98
C ILE A 204 -21.47 -4.13 -0.30
N ILE A 205 -21.81 -5.41 -0.31
CA ILE A 205 -21.78 -6.27 -1.50
C ILE A 205 -23.15 -6.90 -1.68
N THR A 206 -23.58 -7.10 -2.91
CA THR A 206 -24.76 -7.94 -3.20
C THR A 206 -24.47 -8.88 -4.36
N ASN A 207 -25.37 -9.82 -4.60
CA ASN A 207 -25.20 -10.82 -5.64
C ASN A 207 -25.98 -10.42 -6.89
N SER A 208 -25.26 -10.13 -7.98
CA SER A 208 -25.87 -9.75 -9.25
C SER A 208 -26.65 -10.90 -9.90
N TYR A 209 -26.26 -12.16 -9.68
CA TYR A 209 -27.01 -13.32 -10.18
C TYR A 209 -28.38 -13.44 -9.51
N ILE A 210 -28.48 -13.24 -8.20
CA ILE A 210 -29.76 -13.28 -7.47
C ILE A 210 -30.72 -12.22 -8.01
N ILE A 211 -30.23 -11.00 -8.24
CA ILE A 211 -31.04 -9.90 -8.78
C ILE A 211 -31.45 -10.21 -10.23
N ASN A 212 -30.51 -10.69 -11.07
CA ASN A 212 -30.77 -10.95 -12.49
C ASN A 212 -31.79 -12.09 -12.70
N LYS A 213 -31.88 -13.05 -11.78
CA LYS A 213 -32.79 -14.20 -11.90
C LYS A 213 -34.25 -13.83 -11.64
N SER A 214 -34.52 -12.83 -10.80
CA SER A 214 -35.88 -12.35 -10.56
C SER A 214 -36.23 -11.25 -11.55
N ALA A 215 -37.24 -11.47 -12.40
CA ALA A 215 -37.68 -10.49 -13.38
C ALA A 215 -38.02 -9.13 -12.74
N GLU A 216 -38.75 -9.15 -11.63
CA GLU A 216 -39.13 -7.95 -10.89
C GLU A 216 -37.90 -7.20 -10.34
N LEU A 217 -36.98 -7.91 -9.68
CA LEU A 217 -35.78 -7.28 -9.11
C LEU A 217 -34.86 -6.76 -10.21
N ARG A 218 -34.71 -7.51 -11.31
CA ARG A 218 -33.90 -7.15 -12.46
C ARG A 218 -34.38 -5.85 -13.09
N GLU A 219 -35.67 -5.73 -13.39
CA GLU A 219 -36.25 -4.54 -14.00
C GLU A 219 -36.09 -3.31 -13.10
N ARG A 220 -36.40 -3.45 -11.82
CA ARG A 220 -36.24 -2.37 -10.84
C ARG A 220 -34.78 -1.94 -10.68
N ALA A 221 -33.86 -2.90 -10.57
CA ALA A 221 -32.44 -2.60 -10.41
C ALA A 221 -31.83 -1.92 -11.65
N ILE A 222 -32.28 -2.28 -12.86
CA ILE A 222 -31.87 -1.61 -14.10
C ILE A 222 -32.43 -0.19 -14.15
N LYS A 223 -33.71 0.00 -13.81
CA LYS A 223 -34.39 1.31 -13.85
C LYS A 223 -33.78 2.30 -12.84
N ASP A 224 -33.60 1.86 -11.60
CA ASP A 224 -33.18 2.75 -10.51
C ASP A 224 -31.66 2.85 -10.36
N GLY A 225 -30.91 1.85 -10.83
CA GLY A 225 -29.52 1.64 -10.46
C GLY A 225 -29.37 1.08 -9.05
N LEU A 226 -28.26 0.39 -8.78
CA LEU A 226 -28.09 -0.50 -7.64
C LEU A 226 -28.20 0.24 -6.28
N ARG A 227 -27.59 1.42 -6.18
CA ARG A 227 -27.62 2.23 -4.95
C ARG A 227 -29.03 2.67 -4.57
N LYS A 228 -29.79 3.22 -5.52
CA LYS A 228 -31.18 3.64 -5.30
C LYS A 228 -32.09 2.44 -5.06
N PHE A 229 -31.91 1.35 -5.83
CA PHE A 229 -32.65 0.10 -5.65
C PHE A 229 -32.49 -0.48 -4.23
N LEU A 230 -31.28 -0.45 -3.67
CA LEU A 230 -31.02 -0.92 -2.31
C LEU A 230 -31.34 0.11 -1.22
N GLY A 231 -31.52 1.39 -1.56
CA GLY A 231 -31.60 2.48 -0.58
C GLY A 231 -30.26 2.76 0.14
N TRP A 232 -29.15 2.67 -0.59
CA TRP A 232 -27.80 2.81 -0.05
C TRP A 232 -26.96 3.86 -0.82
N ASP A 233 -26.41 4.84 -0.10
CA ASP A 233 -25.65 5.95 -0.72
C ASP A 233 -24.15 5.67 -0.88
N GLY A 234 -23.63 4.68 -0.14
CA GLY A 234 -22.21 4.30 -0.14
C GLY A 234 -21.85 3.39 -1.32
N PRO A 235 -20.57 2.97 -1.43
CA PRO A 235 -20.14 2.05 -2.48
C PRO A 235 -20.79 0.67 -2.36
N VAL A 236 -21.18 0.11 -3.51
CA VAL A 236 -21.73 -1.23 -3.66
C VAL A 236 -20.97 -1.95 -4.75
N TYR A 237 -20.37 -3.10 -4.43
CA TYR A 237 -19.92 -4.00 -5.49
C TYR A 237 -20.79 -5.24 -5.56
N THR A 238 -20.68 -5.91 -6.69
CA THR A 238 -21.51 -7.06 -7.00
C THR A 238 -20.65 -8.31 -7.13
N ASP A 239 -21.05 -9.37 -6.45
CA ASP A 239 -20.58 -10.71 -6.77
C ASP A 239 -21.29 -11.21 -8.04
N SER A 240 -20.57 -12.02 -8.80
CA SER A 240 -20.98 -12.62 -10.08
C SER A 240 -21.80 -13.91 -9.90
N GLY A 241 -21.82 -14.48 -8.69
CA GLY A 241 -22.53 -15.73 -8.39
C GLY A 241 -21.66 -16.98 -8.36
N ALA A 242 -20.33 -16.85 -8.47
CA ALA A 242 -19.41 -17.99 -8.45
C ALA A 242 -19.54 -18.84 -7.17
N PHE A 243 -19.82 -18.22 -6.02
CA PHE A 243 -20.04 -18.95 -4.77
C PHE A 243 -21.36 -19.75 -4.77
N GLN A 244 -22.41 -19.27 -5.45
CA GLN A 244 -23.68 -20.00 -5.60
C GLN A 244 -23.53 -21.17 -6.56
N MET A 245 -22.70 -21.04 -7.59
CA MET A 245 -22.33 -22.19 -8.43
C MET A 245 -21.71 -23.30 -7.59
N TYR A 246 -20.87 -22.94 -6.61
CA TYR A 246 -20.27 -23.90 -5.68
C TYR A 246 -21.24 -24.42 -4.61
N SER A 247 -21.89 -23.54 -3.86
CA SER A 247 -22.67 -23.89 -2.67
C SER A 247 -24.07 -24.42 -2.98
N GLN A 248 -24.61 -24.11 -4.16
CA GLN A 248 -25.98 -24.43 -4.56
C GLN A 248 -26.06 -25.18 -5.90
N ASN A 249 -24.93 -25.63 -6.46
CA ASN A 249 -24.84 -26.37 -7.73
C ASN A 249 -25.59 -25.71 -8.91
N VAL A 250 -25.50 -24.39 -9.02
CA VAL A 250 -26.09 -23.62 -10.11
C VAL A 250 -25.09 -23.52 -11.27
N PHE A 251 -25.47 -23.92 -12.49
CA PHE A 251 -24.55 -23.90 -13.64
C PHE A 251 -24.91 -22.91 -14.78
N ASP A 252 -26.09 -22.28 -14.72
CA ASP A 252 -26.65 -21.49 -15.83
C ASP A 252 -26.26 -19.99 -15.80
N ILE A 253 -25.03 -19.65 -15.41
CA ILE A 253 -24.58 -18.24 -15.39
C ILE A 253 -23.71 -17.95 -16.61
N ASN A 254 -24.23 -17.14 -17.54
CA ASN A 254 -23.44 -16.65 -18.67
C ASN A 254 -22.46 -15.54 -18.22
N PRO A 255 -21.13 -15.73 -18.36
CA PRO A 255 -20.13 -14.76 -17.91
C PRO A 255 -20.24 -13.37 -18.56
N ALA A 256 -20.65 -13.30 -19.82
CA ALA A 256 -20.75 -12.02 -20.54
C ALA A 256 -22.00 -11.25 -20.13
N GLU A 257 -23.14 -11.95 -20.01
CA GLU A 257 -24.41 -11.36 -19.61
C GLU A 257 -24.36 -10.81 -18.19
N ILE A 258 -23.71 -11.51 -17.26
CA ILE A 258 -23.63 -11.05 -15.87
C ILE A 258 -22.78 -9.78 -15.73
N VAL A 259 -21.71 -9.65 -16.52
CA VAL A 259 -20.89 -8.42 -16.56
C VAL A 259 -21.70 -7.27 -17.17
N GLU A 260 -22.44 -7.53 -18.23
CA GLU A 260 -23.29 -6.51 -18.84
C GLU A 260 -24.44 -6.08 -17.91
N PHE A 261 -25.01 -7.02 -17.17
CA PHE A 261 -26.02 -6.73 -16.16
C PHE A 261 -25.47 -5.85 -15.03
N GLN A 262 -24.28 -6.18 -14.49
CA GLN A 262 -23.60 -5.37 -13.47
C GLN A 262 -23.34 -3.93 -13.93
N LYS A 263 -23.05 -3.72 -15.21
CA LYS A 263 -22.94 -2.39 -15.82
C LYS A 263 -24.29 -1.66 -15.86
N LYS A 264 -25.35 -2.33 -16.32
CA LYS A 264 -26.69 -1.74 -16.42
C LYS A 264 -27.22 -1.27 -15.06
N ILE A 265 -26.96 -2.03 -14.00
CA ILE A 265 -27.33 -1.65 -12.64
C ILE A 265 -26.34 -0.67 -11.99
N LYS A 266 -25.29 -0.22 -12.70
CA LYS A 266 -24.29 0.75 -12.20
C LYS A 266 -23.57 0.29 -10.92
N SER A 267 -23.07 -0.94 -10.91
CA SER A 267 -22.23 -1.44 -9.82
C SER A 267 -20.92 -0.64 -9.71
N ASP A 268 -20.51 -0.28 -8.49
CA ASP A 268 -19.29 0.52 -8.26
C ASP A 268 -18.02 -0.29 -8.52
N PHE A 269 -18.06 -1.60 -8.26
CA PHE A 269 -17.04 -2.54 -8.71
C PHE A 269 -17.70 -3.76 -9.34
N THR A 270 -17.35 -4.01 -10.61
CA THR A 270 -17.82 -5.19 -11.34
C THR A 270 -16.90 -6.37 -11.04
N THR A 271 -17.49 -7.53 -10.73
CA THR A 271 -16.75 -8.79 -10.54
C THR A 271 -17.04 -9.72 -11.72
N PRO A 272 -16.02 -10.16 -12.48
CA PRO A 272 -16.23 -11.18 -13.51
C PRO A 272 -16.53 -12.54 -12.88
N LEU A 273 -17.28 -13.39 -13.58
CA LEU A 273 -17.54 -14.76 -13.13
C LEU A 273 -16.28 -15.61 -13.16
N ASP A 274 -15.63 -15.78 -12.02
CA ASP A 274 -14.48 -16.67 -11.88
C ASP A 274 -14.89 -18.14 -11.76
N VAL A 275 -13.95 -19.03 -12.08
CA VAL A 275 -14.15 -20.47 -11.96
C VAL A 275 -13.58 -20.93 -10.62
N PHE A 276 -14.47 -21.28 -9.71
CA PHE A 276 -14.12 -21.65 -8.34
C PHE A 276 -13.21 -22.87 -8.30
N THR A 277 -12.03 -22.72 -7.70
CA THR A 277 -11.08 -23.83 -7.51
C THR A 277 -11.22 -24.40 -6.11
N LEU A 278 -11.46 -25.69 -6.00
CA LEU A 278 -11.59 -26.42 -4.74
C LEU A 278 -10.21 -26.79 -4.17
N PRO A 279 -10.07 -26.90 -2.83
CA PRO A 279 -8.87 -27.46 -2.23
C PRO A 279 -8.55 -28.89 -2.72
N SER A 280 -9.58 -29.66 -3.06
CA SER A 280 -9.48 -31.03 -3.57
C SER A 280 -9.18 -31.14 -5.07
N ASP A 281 -9.21 -30.04 -5.82
CA ASP A 281 -8.91 -30.08 -7.26
C ASP A 281 -7.46 -30.52 -7.51
N SER A 282 -7.26 -31.35 -8.54
CA SER A 282 -5.91 -31.64 -9.02
C SER A 282 -5.22 -30.37 -9.53
N LYS A 283 -3.89 -30.35 -9.56
CA LYS A 283 -3.14 -29.21 -10.10
C LYS A 283 -3.50 -28.89 -11.55
N ALA A 284 -3.78 -29.92 -12.34
CA ALA A 284 -4.20 -29.76 -13.73
C ALA A 284 -5.57 -29.06 -13.83
N GLU A 285 -6.54 -29.48 -13.02
CA GLU A 285 -7.87 -28.88 -13.00
C GLU A 285 -7.83 -27.45 -12.44
N ALA A 286 -7.12 -27.22 -11.34
CA ALA A 286 -6.90 -25.88 -10.79
C ALA A 286 -6.27 -24.93 -11.83
N ARG A 287 -5.33 -25.42 -12.63
CA ARG A 287 -4.72 -24.64 -13.72
C ARG A 287 -5.71 -24.33 -14.83
N LYS A 288 -6.54 -25.29 -15.24
CA LYS A 288 -7.60 -25.08 -16.25
C LYS A 288 -8.58 -24.00 -15.79
N LYS A 289 -9.11 -24.14 -14.57
CA LYS A 289 -10.04 -23.17 -13.95
C LYS A 289 -9.41 -21.78 -13.83
N LEU A 290 -8.14 -21.70 -13.42
CA LEU A 290 -7.40 -20.44 -13.35
C LEU A 290 -7.27 -19.75 -14.73
N LEU A 291 -6.93 -20.49 -15.78
CA LEU A 291 -6.78 -19.93 -17.12
C LEU A 291 -8.10 -19.35 -17.64
N GLU A 292 -9.21 -20.04 -17.38
CA GLU A 292 -10.54 -19.54 -17.72
C GLU A 292 -10.90 -18.29 -16.91
N THR A 293 -10.62 -18.25 -15.61
CA THR A 293 -10.78 -17.03 -14.79
C THR A 293 -10.02 -15.85 -15.38
N ILE A 294 -8.76 -16.03 -15.76
CA ILE A 294 -7.93 -14.96 -16.37
C ILE A 294 -8.54 -14.48 -17.68
N LYS A 295 -9.02 -15.40 -18.52
CA LYS A 295 -9.68 -15.08 -19.79
C LYS A 295 -10.94 -14.24 -19.55
N ARG A 296 -11.80 -14.64 -18.61
CA ARG A 296 -13.03 -13.93 -18.25
C ARG A 296 -12.75 -12.56 -17.65
N THR A 297 -11.75 -12.43 -16.78
CA THR A 297 -11.32 -11.13 -16.24
C THR A 297 -10.82 -10.19 -17.35
N ALA A 298 -10.05 -10.70 -18.31
CA ALA A 298 -9.56 -9.91 -19.44
C ALA A 298 -10.71 -9.43 -20.35
N ALA A 299 -11.72 -10.28 -20.58
CA ALA A 299 -12.94 -9.91 -21.31
C ALA A 299 -13.73 -8.83 -20.55
N ALA A 300 -13.94 -9.00 -19.24
CA ALA A 300 -14.64 -8.03 -18.41
C ALA A 300 -13.95 -6.66 -18.38
N ARG A 301 -12.61 -6.62 -18.31
CA ARG A 301 -11.88 -5.35 -18.37
C ARG A 301 -12.14 -4.58 -19.66
N LYS A 302 -12.29 -5.27 -20.79
CA LYS A 302 -12.63 -4.63 -22.08
C LYS A 302 -14.08 -4.14 -22.12
N ALA A 303 -14.98 -4.83 -21.44
CA ALA A 303 -16.41 -4.53 -21.45
C ALA A 303 -16.82 -3.42 -20.46
N VAL A 304 -16.09 -3.29 -19.36
CA VAL A 304 -16.37 -2.36 -18.26
C VAL A 304 -15.47 -1.13 -18.39
N SER A 305 -16.03 0.07 -18.25
CA SER A 305 -15.26 1.33 -18.12
C SER A 305 -15.00 1.69 -16.66
N GLY A 306 -15.85 1.25 -15.72
CA GLY A 306 -15.75 1.45 -14.27
C GLY A 306 -14.77 0.51 -13.54
N ASN A 307 -14.83 0.50 -12.20
CA ASN A 307 -13.88 -0.27 -11.40
C ASN A 307 -14.10 -1.78 -11.56
N LEU A 308 -13.00 -2.53 -11.59
CA LEU A 308 -13.00 -3.98 -11.79
C LEU A 308 -12.36 -4.71 -10.62
N VAL A 309 -13.00 -5.77 -10.16
CA VAL A 309 -12.39 -6.77 -9.27
C VAL A 309 -11.66 -7.81 -10.13
N GLY A 310 -10.42 -8.14 -9.76
CA GLY A 310 -9.62 -9.20 -10.38
C GLY A 310 -9.52 -10.41 -9.46
N PRO A 311 -10.35 -11.46 -9.66
CA PRO A 311 -10.28 -12.69 -8.89
C PRO A 311 -8.97 -13.45 -9.11
N ILE A 312 -8.42 -13.99 -8.04
CA ILE A 312 -7.19 -14.77 -8.00
C ILE A 312 -7.58 -16.16 -7.50
N GLN A 313 -7.52 -17.13 -8.41
CA GLN A 313 -7.78 -18.56 -8.17
C GLN A 313 -6.48 -19.36 -8.25
N GLY A 314 -6.57 -20.69 -8.08
CA GLY A 314 -5.40 -21.60 -8.16
C GLY A 314 -5.30 -22.64 -7.05
N GLY A 315 -6.34 -22.82 -6.23
CA GLY A 315 -6.40 -23.85 -5.19
C GLY A 315 -5.30 -23.67 -4.14
N LEU A 316 -4.76 -24.80 -3.66
CA LEU A 316 -3.63 -24.86 -2.72
C LEU A 316 -2.25 -24.69 -3.40
N PHE A 317 -2.21 -24.58 -4.73
CA PHE A 317 -0.97 -24.58 -5.51
C PHE A 317 -0.37 -23.17 -5.58
N LEU A 318 0.62 -22.89 -4.72
CA LEU A 318 1.25 -21.57 -4.59
C LEU A 318 1.88 -21.05 -5.90
N ASP A 319 2.40 -21.93 -6.74
CA ASP A 319 2.95 -21.55 -8.05
C ASP A 319 1.86 -21.06 -9.01
N LEU A 320 0.68 -21.69 -8.98
CA LEU A 320 -0.49 -21.22 -9.73
C LEU A 320 -1.01 -19.89 -9.17
N ARG A 321 -1.04 -19.73 -7.84
CA ARG A 321 -1.41 -18.44 -7.19
C ARG A 321 -0.47 -17.30 -7.60
N ALA A 322 0.84 -17.54 -7.59
CA ALA A 322 1.84 -16.56 -8.04
C ALA A 322 1.70 -16.24 -9.54
N GLN A 323 1.43 -17.24 -10.38
CA GLN A 323 1.14 -17.03 -11.80
C GLN A 323 -0.14 -16.20 -12.01
N ALA A 324 -1.19 -16.50 -11.26
CA ALA A 324 -2.46 -15.79 -11.28
C ALA A 324 -2.24 -14.30 -10.96
N CYS A 325 -1.55 -14.00 -9.86
CA CYS A 325 -1.24 -12.62 -9.45
C CYS A 325 -0.57 -11.83 -10.58
N LYS A 326 0.49 -12.40 -11.20
CA LYS A 326 1.22 -11.74 -12.29
C LYS A 326 0.36 -11.52 -13.53
N LYS A 327 -0.52 -12.46 -13.87
CA LYS A 327 -1.39 -12.35 -15.06
C LYS A 327 -2.56 -11.38 -14.81
N ILE A 328 -3.22 -11.48 -13.68
CA ILE A 328 -4.34 -10.59 -13.29
C ILE A 328 -3.84 -9.16 -13.09
N ALA A 329 -2.67 -8.94 -12.48
CA ALA A 329 -2.10 -7.59 -12.34
C ALA A 329 -1.88 -6.88 -13.67
N LYS A 330 -1.54 -7.60 -14.75
CA LYS A 330 -1.41 -7.03 -16.10
C LYS A 330 -2.73 -6.59 -16.72
N ILE A 331 -3.86 -7.15 -16.27
CA ILE A 331 -5.21 -6.74 -16.68
C ILE A 331 -5.58 -5.40 -16.01
N ASN A 332 -4.81 -4.98 -15.00
CA ASN A 332 -4.97 -3.70 -14.30
C ASN A 332 -6.35 -3.54 -13.62
N PRO A 333 -6.84 -4.53 -12.83
CA PRO A 333 -8.04 -4.36 -12.02
C PRO A 333 -7.79 -3.36 -10.89
N ASP A 334 -8.86 -2.90 -10.26
CA ASP A 334 -8.83 -1.91 -9.18
C ASP A 334 -8.73 -2.58 -7.80
N ILE A 335 -9.31 -3.77 -7.65
CA ILE A 335 -9.21 -4.62 -6.44
C ILE A 335 -8.71 -6.00 -6.83
N PHE A 336 -7.80 -6.58 -6.05
CA PHE A 336 -7.42 -7.99 -6.18
C PHE A 336 -8.18 -8.83 -5.17
N ALA A 337 -9.00 -9.77 -5.63
CA ALA A 337 -9.79 -10.65 -4.76
C ALA A 337 -9.17 -12.05 -4.72
N ILE A 338 -8.78 -12.53 -3.55
CA ILE A 338 -8.27 -13.88 -3.36
C ILE A 338 -9.47 -14.80 -3.11
N GLY A 339 -9.82 -15.62 -4.10
CA GLY A 339 -10.95 -16.53 -4.07
C GLY A 339 -10.56 -17.99 -3.82
N GLY A 340 -11.56 -18.87 -3.68
CA GLY A 340 -11.35 -20.30 -3.40
C GLY A 340 -10.80 -20.59 -2.00
N ILE A 341 -10.98 -19.66 -1.06
CA ILE A 341 -10.42 -19.73 0.31
C ILE A 341 -11.49 -19.97 1.38
N VAL A 342 -12.78 -19.90 1.04
CA VAL A 342 -13.89 -20.14 1.98
C VAL A 342 -13.82 -21.52 2.65
N PRO A 343 -13.58 -22.64 1.92
CA PRO A 343 -13.46 -23.95 2.57
C PRO A 343 -12.36 -24.00 3.63
N LEU A 344 -11.22 -23.35 3.38
CA LEU A 344 -10.11 -23.31 4.35
C LEU A 344 -10.49 -22.61 5.65
N MET A 345 -11.35 -21.59 5.59
CA MET A 345 -11.86 -20.93 6.80
C MET A 345 -12.90 -21.78 7.53
N GLN A 346 -13.72 -22.53 6.80
CA GLN A 346 -14.69 -23.46 7.39
C GLN A 346 -13.98 -24.63 8.11
N ASP A 347 -12.88 -25.11 7.54
CA ASP A 347 -12.08 -26.22 8.09
C ASP A 347 -11.03 -25.76 9.11
N TYR A 348 -11.00 -24.47 9.45
CA TYR A 348 -9.98 -23.86 10.34
C TYR A 348 -8.53 -24.08 9.86
N ASP A 349 -8.31 -24.28 8.56
CA ASP A 349 -7.00 -24.39 7.92
C ASP A 349 -6.39 -23.00 7.65
N PHE A 350 -6.17 -22.25 8.74
CA PHE A 350 -5.59 -20.91 8.70
C PHE A 350 -4.15 -20.91 8.17
N LYS A 351 -3.43 -22.03 8.29
CA LYS A 351 -2.05 -22.15 7.82
C LYS A 351 -2.00 -22.05 6.29
N ASN A 352 -2.75 -22.89 5.58
CA ASN A 352 -2.78 -22.82 4.10
C ASN A 352 -3.46 -21.54 3.61
N LEU A 353 -4.49 -21.06 4.32
CA LEU A 353 -5.11 -19.77 4.03
C LEU A 353 -4.08 -18.62 4.02
N CYS A 354 -3.30 -18.49 5.09
CA CYS A 354 -2.26 -17.47 5.19
C CYS A 354 -1.13 -17.70 4.18
N ASP A 355 -0.78 -18.96 3.87
CA ASP A 355 0.23 -19.30 2.87
C ASP A 355 -0.15 -18.78 1.48
N ILE A 356 -1.41 -18.97 1.08
CA ILE A 356 -1.99 -18.44 -0.16
C ILE A 356 -1.97 -16.91 -0.14
N ILE A 357 -2.45 -16.27 0.94
CA ILE A 357 -2.53 -14.81 1.03
C ILE A 357 -1.15 -14.18 0.92
N LEU A 358 -0.17 -14.67 1.68
CA LEU A 358 1.19 -14.11 1.66
C LEU A 358 1.90 -14.38 0.34
N THR A 359 1.68 -15.53 -0.29
CA THR A 359 2.13 -15.80 -1.67
C THR A 359 1.58 -14.77 -2.64
N CYS A 360 0.28 -14.46 -2.56
CA CYS A 360 -0.35 -13.45 -3.38
C CYS A 360 0.22 -12.05 -3.10
N LYS A 361 0.34 -11.66 -1.82
CA LYS A 361 0.88 -10.34 -1.42
C LYS A 361 2.31 -10.10 -1.91
N GLN A 362 3.14 -11.14 -2.00
CA GLN A 362 4.49 -11.03 -2.55
C GLN A 362 4.53 -10.87 -4.09
N ASN A 363 3.44 -11.21 -4.79
CA ASN A 363 3.35 -11.21 -6.25
C ASN A 363 2.36 -10.17 -6.81
N LEU A 364 1.68 -9.42 -5.95
CA LEU A 364 0.76 -8.34 -6.32
C LEU A 364 1.39 -6.97 -6.08
N PRO A 365 1.02 -5.97 -6.89
CA PRO A 365 1.46 -4.60 -6.62
C PRO A 365 0.81 -4.09 -5.32
N ALA A 366 1.58 -3.39 -4.51
CA ALA A 366 1.15 -2.88 -3.21
C ALA A 366 0.19 -1.68 -3.34
N ASN A 367 0.13 -1.01 -4.48
CA ASN A 367 -0.68 0.20 -4.64
C ASN A 367 -2.19 -0.05 -4.84
N ARG A 368 -2.70 -1.27 -4.56
CA ARG A 368 -4.11 -1.63 -4.67
C ARG A 368 -4.61 -2.44 -3.48
N PRO A 369 -5.92 -2.39 -3.17
CA PRO A 369 -6.53 -3.23 -2.15
C PRO A 369 -6.46 -4.72 -2.49
N VAL A 370 -6.26 -5.54 -1.46
CA VAL A 370 -6.38 -7.00 -1.51
C VAL A 370 -7.56 -7.43 -0.66
N HIS A 371 -8.50 -8.13 -1.29
CA HIS A 371 -9.74 -8.60 -0.71
C HIS A 371 -9.66 -10.11 -0.42
N ALA A 372 -9.87 -10.51 0.84
CA ALA A 372 -10.04 -11.93 1.22
C ALA A 372 -11.50 -12.34 1.05
N PHE A 373 -11.82 -13.01 -0.05
CA PHE A 373 -13.21 -13.28 -0.43
C PHE A 373 -13.87 -14.31 0.49
N GLY A 374 -15.04 -13.96 1.06
CA GLY A 374 -15.85 -14.73 2.00
C GLY A 374 -15.31 -14.78 3.43
N ALA A 375 -14.26 -14.01 3.75
CA ALA A 375 -13.68 -13.96 5.09
C ALA A 375 -14.52 -13.10 6.01
N GLY A 376 -15.39 -13.75 6.79
CA GLY A 376 -16.46 -13.06 7.51
C GLY A 376 -16.52 -13.23 9.02
N HIS A 377 -15.71 -14.13 9.59
CA HIS A 377 -15.72 -14.40 11.02
C HIS A 377 -14.64 -13.55 11.73
N PRO A 378 -15.00 -12.80 12.80
CA PRO A 378 -14.09 -11.91 13.52
C PRO A 378 -12.76 -12.53 13.99
N ILE A 379 -12.78 -13.79 14.40
CA ILE A 379 -11.60 -14.57 14.82
C ILE A 379 -10.41 -14.50 13.85
N SER A 380 -10.67 -14.29 12.56
CA SER A 380 -9.64 -14.25 11.51
C SER A 380 -9.10 -12.85 11.18
N PHE A 381 -9.83 -11.77 11.52
CA PHE A 381 -9.54 -10.44 10.97
C PHE A 381 -8.16 -9.92 11.35
N ALA A 382 -7.73 -10.07 12.60
CA ALA A 382 -6.41 -9.61 13.02
C ALA A 382 -5.28 -10.33 12.24
N LEU A 383 -5.36 -11.66 12.12
CA LEU A 383 -4.36 -12.46 11.41
C LEU A 383 -4.31 -12.13 9.91
N LEU A 384 -5.48 -12.05 9.26
CA LEU A 384 -5.55 -11.77 7.83
C LEU A 384 -5.16 -10.32 7.50
N ALA A 385 -5.55 -9.36 8.35
CA ALA A 385 -5.07 -7.99 8.24
C ALA A 385 -3.55 -7.92 8.41
N ALA A 386 -2.97 -8.64 9.39
CA ALA A 386 -1.53 -8.71 9.56
C ALA A 386 -0.82 -9.34 8.34
N CYS A 387 -1.46 -10.28 7.63
CA CYS A 387 -0.97 -10.79 6.35
C CYS A 387 -1.05 -9.75 5.21
N GLY A 388 -1.84 -8.69 5.36
CA GLY A 388 -1.96 -7.57 4.43
C GLY A 388 -3.25 -7.55 3.61
N CYS A 389 -4.31 -8.21 4.08
CA CYS A 389 -5.67 -8.03 3.54
C CYS A 389 -6.24 -6.66 3.95
N ASP A 390 -6.88 -6.00 2.98
CA ASP A 390 -7.46 -4.65 3.11
C ASP A 390 -8.99 -4.68 3.16
N LEU A 391 -9.58 -5.68 2.52
CA LEU A 391 -11.03 -5.86 2.45
C LEU A 391 -11.40 -7.30 2.80
N PHE A 392 -12.61 -7.44 3.31
CA PHE A 392 -13.29 -8.67 3.68
C PHE A 392 -14.73 -8.60 3.15
N ASP A 393 -15.41 -9.73 3.06
CA ASP A 393 -16.85 -9.77 2.79
C ASP A 393 -17.51 -10.98 3.44
N SER A 394 -18.81 -10.83 3.75
CA SER A 394 -19.49 -11.85 4.54
C SER A 394 -21.00 -11.79 4.53
N ALA A 395 -21.61 -12.94 4.24
CA ALA A 395 -22.98 -13.28 4.66
C ALA A 395 -22.99 -14.06 5.99
N PHE A 396 -21.82 -14.33 6.58
CA PHE A 396 -21.68 -15.15 7.78
C PHE A 396 -22.49 -14.61 8.95
N TYR A 397 -22.61 -13.29 9.13
CA TYR A 397 -23.37 -12.71 10.24
C TYR A 397 -24.84 -13.17 10.27
N SER A 398 -25.47 -13.27 9.09
CA SER A 398 -26.87 -13.68 8.95
C SER A 398 -27.02 -15.20 8.83
N LEU A 399 -26.09 -15.88 8.15
CA LEU A 399 -26.06 -17.34 8.08
C LEU A 399 -25.80 -17.99 9.45
N ALA A 400 -24.93 -17.39 10.26
CA ALA A 400 -24.68 -17.82 11.63
C ALA A 400 -25.93 -17.60 12.50
N ALA A 401 -26.59 -16.45 12.35
CA ALA A 401 -27.82 -16.14 13.08
C ALA A 401 -28.95 -17.15 12.78
N GLN A 402 -29.13 -17.53 11.51
CA GLN A 402 -30.09 -18.58 11.11
C GLN A 402 -29.82 -19.93 11.75
N ARG A 403 -28.56 -20.21 12.11
CA ARG A 403 -28.14 -21.44 12.79
C ARG A 403 -28.12 -21.30 14.31
N GLY A 404 -28.61 -20.20 14.86
CA GLY A 404 -28.60 -19.95 16.31
C GLY A 404 -27.23 -19.56 16.88
N ALA A 405 -26.26 -19.23 16.02
CA ALA A 405 -24.88 -18.94 16.46
C ALA A 405 -24.67 -17.46 16.82
N TYR A 406 -24.06 -17.27 18.00
CA TYR A 406 -23.60 -16.01 18.57
C TYR A 406 -22.10 -15.85 18.35
N VAL A 407 -21.69 -14.86 17.56
CA VAL A 407 -20.32 -14.72 17.06
C VAL A 407 -19.51 -13.74 17.91
N THR A 408 -18.29 -14.12 18.27
CA THR A 408 -17.33 -13.28 19.00
C THR A 408 -15.99 -13.16 18.26
N ALA A 409 -15.10 -12.34 18.81
CA ALA A 409 -13.72 -12.20 18.34
C ALA A 409 -12.86 -13.46 18.56
N THR A 410 -13.31 -14.41 19.40
CA THR A 410 -12.58 -15.63 19.76
C THR A 410 -13.26 -16.90 19.29
N GLY A 411 -14.43 -16.82 18.65
CA GLY A 411 -15.14 -17.99 18.16
C GLY A 411 -16.63 -17.74 18.05
N SER A 412 -17.42 -18.80 18.17
CA SER A 412 -18.87 -18.72 18.17
C SER A 412 -19.44 -19.62 19.27
N TYR A 413 -20.56 -19.21 19.85
CA TYR A 413 -21.36 -20.00 20.79
C TYR A 413 -22.71 -20.35 20.16
N GLN A 414 -23.32 -21.45 20.57
CA GLN A 414 -24.74 -21.65 20.31
C GLN A 414 -25.56 -20.85 21.31
N LEU A 415 -26.62 -20.19 20.85
CA LEU A 415 -27.50 -19.43 21.73
C LEU A 415 -28.04 -20.29 22.88
N SER A 416 -28.33 -21.57 22.62
CA SER A 416 -28.79 -22.55 23.62
C SER A 416 -27.86 -22.65 24.83
N ASP A 417 -26.55 -22.51 24.60
CA ASP A 417 -25.49 -22.82 25.57
C ASP A 417 -25.08 -21.59 26.39
N LEU A 418 -25.56 -20.40 26.02
CA LEU A 418 -25.21 -19.15 26.70
C LEU A 418 -26.06 -18.95 27.95
N ALA A 419 -25.41 -18.83 29.10
CA ALA A 419 -26.01 -18.36 30.36
C ALA A 419 -25.86 -16.83 30.54
N GLU A 420 -24.88 -16.22 29.88
CA GLU A 420 -24.66 -14.78 29.87
C GLU A 420 -24.23 -14.34 28.47
N PHE A 421 -24.55 -13.10 28.07
CA PHE A 421 -23.99 -12.51 26.86
C PHE A 421 -22.64 -11.82 27.17
N PRO A 422 -21.50 -12.32 26.67
CA PRO A 422 -20.19 -11.70 26.89
C PRO A 422 -19.98 -10.48 25.97
N CYS A 423 -20.94 -9.55 25.93
CA CYS A 423 -20.92 -8.38 25.06
C CYS A 423 -21.79 -7.25 25.61
N SER A 424 -21.34 -6.02 25.38
CA SER A 424 -22.06 -4.79 25.78
C SER A 424 -22.61 -4.03 24.56
N CYS A 425 -22.91 -4.70 23.44
CA CYS A 425 -23.53 -4.04 22.30
C CYS A 425 -25.01 -3.69 22.59
N PRO A 426 -25.62 -2.73 21.87
CA PRO A 426 -26.99 -2.31 22.12
C PRO A 426 -28.02 -3.47 22.14
N ALA A 427 -27.81 -4.51 21.32
CA ALA A 427 -28.68 -5.69 21.34
C ALA A 427 -28.55 -6.47 22.66
N CYS A 428 -27.32 -6.78 23.09
CA CYS A 428 -27.06 -7.56 24.31
C CYS A 428 -27.38 -6.80 25.60
N LEU A 429 -27.28 -5.46 25.62
CA LEU A 429 -27.63 -4.68 26.81
C LEU A 429 -29.14 -4.64 27.10
N GLN A 430 -29.96 -4.88 26.07
CA GLN A 430 -31.42 -4.80 26.17
C GLN A 430 -32.08 -6.18 26.39
N ASN A 431 -31.32 -7.27 26.36
CA ASN A 431 -31.85 -8.63 26.40
C ASN A 431 -30.96 -9.57 27.21
N SER A 432 -31.53 -10.53 27.93
CA SER A 432 -30.82 -11.67 28.52
C SER A 432 -30.83 -12.89 27.58
N PRO A 433 -29.91 -13.85 27.73
CA PRO A 433 -29.95 -15.10 26.98
C PRO A 433 -31.29 -15.84 27.10
N GLU A 434 -31.88 -15.91 28.29
CA GLU A 434 -33.18 -16.56 28.52
C GLU A 434 -34.31 -15.85 27.78
N GLN A 435 -34.30 -14.52 27.74
CA GLN A 435 -35.28 -13.74 27.00
C GLN A 435 -35.19 -14.04 25.50
N VAL A 436 -33.98 -14.00 24.93
CA VAL A 436 -33.76 -14.28 23.50
C VAL A 436 -34.11 -15.74 23.17
N LYS A 437 -33.74 -16.70 24.02
CA LYS A 437 -34.11 -18.12 23.83
C LYS A 437 -35.63 -18.34 23.71
N LYS A 438 -36.43 -17.50 24.37
CA LYS A 438 -37.90 -17.56 24.37
C LYS A 438 -38.57 -16.75 23.25
N MET A 439 -37.82 -15.93 22.49
CA MET A 439 -38.38 -15.16 21.37
C MET A 439 -38.89 -16.07 20.25
N GLU A 440 -39.64 -15.50 19.31
CA GLU A 440 -39.94 -16.16 18.05
C GLU A 440 -38.67 -16.30 17.19
N GLN A 441 -38.65 -17.30 16.31
CA GLN A 441 -37.45 -17.62 15.52
C GLN A 441 -36.96 -16.43 14.69
N ALA A 442 -37.87 -15.65 14.09
CA ALA A 442 -37.51 -14.46 13.31
C ALA A 442 -36.81 -13.39 14.15
N ASP A 443 -37.26 -13.19 15.39
CA ASP A 443 -36.68 -12.21 16.31
C ASP A 443 -35.34 -12.70 16.89
N LYS A 444 -35.20 -14.00 17.16
CA LYS A 444 -33.89 -14.60 17.50
C LYS A 444 -32.86 -14.36 16.41
N GLU A 445 -33.22 -14.64 15.16
CA GLU A 445 -32.34 -14.43 14.02
C GLU A 445 -31.96 -12.96 13.86
N LYS A 446 -32.93 -12.04 14.00
CA LYS A 446 -32.68 -10.61 13.91
C LYS A 446 -31.76 -10.12 15.03
N PHE A 447 -31.98 -10.60 16.27
CA PHE A 447 -31.12 -10.32 17.41
C PHE A 447 -29.68 -10.79 17.14
N LEU A 448 -29.51 -12.07 16.79
CA LEU A 448 -28.20 -12.68 16.55
C LEU A 448 -27.49 -12.00 15.38
N ALA A 449 -28.17 -11.74 14.27
CA ALA A 449 -27.57 -11.05 13.13
C ALA A 449 -27.10 -9.63 13.50
N THR A 450 -27.90 -8.91 14.29
CA THR A 450 -27.54 -7.58 14.81
C THR A 450 -26.32 -7.67 15.72
N HIS A 451 -26.30 -8.60 16.67
CA HIS A 451 -25.15 -8.83 17.55
C HIS A 451 -23.88 -9.20 16.75
N ASN A 452 -23.99 -10.15 15.82
CA ASN A 452 -22.88 -10.64 15.01
C ASN A 452 -22.25 -9.51 14.17
N LEU A 453 -23.05 -8.57 13.66
CA LEU A 453 -22.55 -7.37 13.00
C LEU A 453 -21.80 -6.43 13.96
N PHE A 454 -22.32 -6.20 15.17
CA PHE A 454 -21.60 -5.41 16.17
C PHE A 454 -20.25 -6.04 16.53
N ALA A 455 -20.20 -7.36 16.75
CA ALA A 455 -18.95 -8.08 17.01
C ALA A 455 -17.95 -7.91 15.85
N THR A 456 -18.45 -8.00 14.62
CA THR A 456 -17.67 -7.81 13.38
C THR A 456 -17.07 -6.40 13.29
N PHE A 457 -17.88 -5.35 13.46
CA PHE A 457 -17.40 -3.98 13.37
C PHE A 457 -16.50 -3.57 14.54
N ALA A 458 -16.76 -4.12 15.74
CA ALA A 458 -15.92 -3.90 16.91
C ALA A 458 -14.51 -4.48 16.67
N GLU A 459 -14.40 -5.71 16.18
CA GLU A 459 -13.12 -6.34 15.92
C GLU A 459 -12.32 -5.61 14.82
N LEU A 460 -12.96 -5.21 13.72
CA LEU A 460 -12.27 -4.41 12.69
C LEU A 460 -11.82 -3.03 13.20
N SER A 461 -12.59 -2.43 14.10
CA SER A 461 -12.21 -1.19 14.76
C SER A 461 -11.00 -1.37 15.66
N LEU A 462 -10.94 -2.47 16.41
CA LEU A 462 -9.79 -2.85 17.22
C LEU A 462 -8.55 -3.13 16.37
N VAL A 463 -8.69 -3.88 15.27
CA VAL A 463 -7.60 -4.11 14.31
C VAL A 463 -7.04 -2.79 13.78
N ARG A 464 -7.90 -1.85 13.36
CA ARG A 464 -7.46 -0.52 12.93
C ARG A 464 -6.78 0.25 14.07
N GLN A 465 -7.30 0.18 15.29
CA GLN A 465 -6.67 0.87 16.41
C GLN A 465 -5.27 0.32 16.69
N SER A 466 -5.12 -1.01 16.72
CA SER A 466 -3.82 -1.67 16.88
C SER A 466 -2.84 -1.32 15.76
N ILE A 467 -3.30 -1.16 14.51
CA ILE A 467 -2.43 -0.66 13.42
C ILE A 467 -1.93 0.76 13.71
N ARG A 468 -2.80 1.69 14.17
CA ARG A 468 -2.40 3.09 14.46
C ARG A 468 -1.39 3.20 15.58
N GLU A 469 -1.51 2.33 16.58
CA GLU A 469 -0.64 2.29 17.76
C GLU A 469 0.58 1.39 17.58
N ASN A 470 0.66 0.68 16.46
CA ASN A 470 1.66 -0.35 16.17
C ASN A 470 1.66 -1.51 17.18
N SER A 471 0.48 -2.01 17.55
CA SER A 471 0.27 -3.14 18.46
C SER A 471 -0.50 -4.30 17.81
N LEU A 472 -0.51 -4.39 16.47
CA LEU A 472 -1.23 -5.42 15.73
C LEU A 472 -0.68 -6.81 16.01
N TRP A 473 0.64 -6.97 16.19
CA TRP A 473 1.19 -8.27 16.56
C TRP A 473 0.68 -8.75 17.91
N GLU A 474 0.60 -7.86 18.89
CA GLU A 474 0.03 -8.15 20.21
C GLU A 474 -1.44 -8.60 20.09
N LEU A 475 -2.25 -7.91 19.29
CA LEU A 475 -3.63 -8.32 19.02
C LEU A 475 -3.70 -9.70 18.35
N VAL A 476 -2.86 -9.95 17.34
CA VAL A 476 -2.79 -11.25 16.65
C VAL A 476 -2.39 -12.35 17.62
N GLN A 477 -1.43 -12.11 18.51
CA GLN A 477 -1.02 -13.09 19.54
C GLN A 477 -2.16 -13.40 20.52
N GLN A 478 -2.91 -12.38 20.94
CA GLN A 478 -4.11 -12.58 21.78
C GLN A 478 -5.17 -13.41 21.05
N ARG A 479 -5.50 -13.08 19.80
CA ARG A 479 -6.48 -13.83 18.99
C ARG A 479 -6.02 -15.24 18.66
N ALA A 480 -4.72 -15.45 18.49
CA ALA A 480 -4.15 -16.77 18.23
C ALA A 480 -4.38 -17.76 19.38
N ARG A 481 -4.62 -17.28 20.61
CA ARG A 481 -4.96 -18.14 21.74
C ARG A 481 -6.39 -18.67 21.71
N ALA A 482 -7.25 -18.12 20.85
CA ALA A 482 -8.60 -18.59 20.68
C ALA A 482 -8.69 -19.99 20.06
N HIS A 483 -7.73 -20.37 19.20
CA HIS A 483 -7.74 -21.67 18.54
C HIS A 483 -6.32 -22.15 18.15
N PRO A 484 -5.95 -23.43 18.39
CA PRO A 484 -4.61 -23.95 18.07
C PRO A 484 -4.17 -23.76 16.61
N ARG A 485 -5.11 -23.87 15.66
CA ARG A 485 -4.80 -23.67 14.22
C ARG A 485 -4.42 -22.23 13.86
N ILE A 486 -4.90 -21.25 14.61
CA ILE A 486 -4.52 -19.84 14.42
C ILE A 486 -3.11 -19.60 14.98
N LEU A 487 -2.79 -20.20 16.13
CA LEU A 487 -1.43 -20.19 16.67
C LEU A 487 -0.44 -20.89 15.73
N GLU A 488 -0.79 -22.06 15.20
CA GLU A 488 0.00 -22.77 14.19
C GLU A 488 0.27 -21.86 12.98
N ALA A 489 -0.78 -21.22 12.45
CA ALA A 489 -0.67 -20.30 11.32
C ALA A 489 0.24 -19.11 11.62
N LEU A 490 0.11 -18.48 12.80
CA LEU A 490 0.94 -17.37 13.23
C LEU A 490 2.43 -17.75 13.29
N VAL A 491 2.76 -18.87 13.93
CA VAL A 491 4.14 -19.36 14.01
C VAL A 491 4.66 -19.67 12.62
N PHE A 492 3.85 -20.33 11.79
CA PHE A 492 4.19 -20.67 10.42
C PHE A 492 4.54 -19.44 9.58
N ILE A 493 3.69 -18.39 9.58
CA ILE A 493 3.93 -17.21 8.77
C ILE A 493 5.16 -16.42 9.24
N LEU A 494 5.37 -16.31 10.56
CA LEU A 494 6.53 -15.59 11.09
C LEU A 494 7.84 -16.30 10.76
N LYS A 495 7.84 -17.64 10.63
CA LYS A 495 8.99 -18.43 10.16
C LYS A 495 9.19 -18.33 8.64
N LYS A 496 8.16 -18.67 7.85
CA LYS A 496 8.27 -18.80 6.38
C LYS A 496 8.36 -17.45 5.68
N TYR A 497 7.60 -16.46 6.14
CA TYR A 497 7.42 -15.16 5.49
C TYR A 497 8.12 -14.00 6.22
N ASN A 498 9.13 -14.30 7.05
CA ASN A 498 9.83 -13.28 7.84
C ASN A 498 10.32 -12.07 7.00
N ASN A 499 10.85 -12.33 5.81
CA ASN A 499 11.32 -11.28 4.89
C ASN A 499 10.19 -10.33 4.45
N TYR A 500 8.98 -10.84 4.24
CA TYR A 500 7.82 -10.01 3.91
C TYR A 500 7.50 -9.07 5.07
N PHE A 501 7.47 -9.58 6.30
CA PHE A 501 7.19 -8.75 7.47
C PHE A 501 8.34 -7.76 7.78
N LEU A 502 9.61 -8.15 7.62
CA LEU A 502 10.74 -7.21 7.73
C LEU A 502 10.63 -6.04 6.76
N GLU A 503 10.10 -6.29 5.55
CA GLU A 503 9.91 -5.28 4.50
C GLU A 503 8.73 -4.34 4.74
N ASN A 504 7.69 -4.79 5.45
CA ASN A 504 6.43 -4.06 5.61
C ASN A 504 6.19 -3.53 7.03
N ASP A 505 6.83 -4.09 8.05
CA ASP A 505 6.70 -3.64 9.43
C ASP A 505 7.60 -2.42 9.69
N VAL A 506 7.13 -1.51 10.55
CA VAL A 506 7.84 -0.27 10.86
C VAL A 506 9.11 -0.52 11.69
N ALA A 507 10.14 0.29 11.44
CA ALA A 507 11.44 0.21 12.10
C ALA A 507 11.40 0.57 13.59
N THR A 508 10.45 1.43 13.96
CA THR A 508 10.18 1.89 15.33
C THR A 508 8.67 2.01 15.51
N LYS A 509 8.17 1.68 16.70
CA LYS A 509 6.73 1.60 17.02
C LYS A 509 6.37 2.62 18.10
N LYS A 510 5.10 3.06 18.10
CA LYS A 510 4.57 3.94 19.16
C LYS A 510 4.36 3.17 20.47
N SER A 511 3.91 1.93 20.37
CA SER A 511 3.78 0.98 21.47
C SER A 511 5.15 0.43 21.91
N ALA A 512 5.19 -0.04 23.17
CA ALA A 512 6.28 -0.89 23.62
C ALA A 512 6.10 -2.31 23.08
N PHE A 513 7.20 -3.01 22.84
CA PHE A 513 7.18 -4.43 22.48
C PHE A 513 6.75 -5.26 23.69
N PHE A 514 5.64 -6.01 23.57
CA PHE A 514 5.20 -6.93 24.61
C PHE A 514 5.51 -8.37 24.22
N TYR A 515 6.13 -9.10 25.14
CA TYR A 515 6.31 -10.54 24.99
C TYR A 515 4.98 -11.27 25.27
N GLY A 516 4.36 -11.82 24.22
CA GLY A 516 3.09 -12.55 24.30
C GLY A 516 3.21 -14.09 24.27
N GLY A 517 4.42 -14.60 24.01
CA GLY A 517 4.70 -16.04 23.86
C GLY A 517 5.98 -16.27 23.07
N GLU A 518 6.37 -17.53 22.86
CA GLU A 518 7.59 -17.90 22.13
C GLU A 518 7.59 -17.36 20.68
N GLU A 519 6.42 -17.23 20.07
CA GLU A 519 6.29 -16.66 18.74
C GLU A 519 6.69 -15.18 18.68
N SER A 520 6.74 -14.47 19.82
CA SER A 520 7.30 -13.11 19.90
C SER A 520 8.76 -13.07 19.47
N GLU A 521 9.53 -14.16 19.62
CA GLU A 521 10.93 -14.22 19.19
C GLU A 521 11.10 -14.13 17.67
N LEU A 522 10.06 -14.52 16.92
CA LEU A 522 10.04 -14.58 15.47
C LEU A 522 9.60 -13.25 14.83
N ARG A 523 9.18 -12.29 15.65
CA ARG A 523 8.65 -11.00 15.19
C ARG A 523 9.74 -10.13 14.52
N PRO A 524 9.37 -9.29 13.53
CA PRO A 524 10.30 -8.45 12.78
C PRO A 524 11.19 -7.55 13.65
N GLU A 525 10.66 -7.04 14.77
CA GLU A 525 11.37 -6.15 15.67
C GLU A 525 12.56 -6.86 16.34
N VAL A 526 12.35 -8.10 16.78
CA VAL A 526 13.38 -8.95 17.39
C VAL A 526 14.43 -9.33 16.35
N MET A 527 13.99 -9.75 15.17
CA MET A 527 14.90 -10.14 14.08
C MET A 527 15.76 -8.97 13.60
N ARG A 528 15.15 -7.80 13.41
CA ARG A 528 15.86 -6.56 13.03
C ARG A 528 16.86 -6.14 14.11
N ALA A 529 16.47 -6.22 15.38
CA ALA A 529 17.36 -5.91 16.50
C ALA A 529 18.56 -6.88 16.55
N LYS A 530 18.32 -8.20 16.46
CA LYS A 530 19.36 -9.23 16.42
C LYS A 530 20.33 -9.02 15.26
N GLU A 531 19.81 -8.72 14.06
CA GLU A 531 20.64 -8.46 12.88
C GLU A 531 21.52 -7.22 13.07
N LYS A 532 20.94 -6.11 13.54
CA LYS A 532 21.70 -4.87 13.83
C LYS A 532 22.77 -5.09 14.90
N LEU A 533 22.49 -5.90 15.92
CA LEU A 533 23.45 -6.24 16.97
C LEU A 533 24.63 -7.08 16.46
N LYS A 534 24.46 -7.92 15.42
CA LYS A 534 25.57 -8.69 14.84
C LYS A 534 26.70 -7.77 14.35
N HIS A 535 26.35 -6.61 13.79
CA HIS A 535 27.32 -5.63 13.29
C HIS A 535 28.04 -4.85 14.40
N LEU A 536 27.56 -4.94 15.64
CA LEU A 536 28.14 -4.29 16.81
C LEU A 536 29.00 -5.23 17.66
N LYS A 537 29.08 -6.52 17.29
CA LYS A 537 29.94 -7.47 18.01
C LYS A 537 31.41 -7.03 17.88
N PRO A 538 32.18 -6.97 18.99
CA PRO A 538 33.62 -6.78 18.92
C PRO A 538 34.27 -7.95 18.18
N ASP A 539 35.41 -7.71 17.53
CA ASP A 539 36.17 -8.73 16.81
C ASP A 539 36.39 -9.97 17.69
N ALA A 540 36.25 -11.16 17.09
CA ALA A 540 36.20 -12.46 17.77
C ALA A 540 37.43 -12.75 18.67
N ALA A 541 38.51 -11.99 18.53
CA ALA A 541 39.76 -12.14 19.28
C ALA A 541 39.67 -11.90 20.80
N LYS A 542 38.51 -11.52 21.37
CA LYS A 542 38.35 -11.24 22.82
C LYS A 542 37.14 -11.88 23.48
N GLN A 543 36.67 -13.02 23.00
CA GLN A 543 35.61 -13.78 23.68
C GLN A 543 36.21 -14.95 24.46
N ARG A 544 36.58 -14.74 25.74
CA ARG A 544 36.69 -15.85 26.69
C ARG A 544 35.29 -16.22 27.17
N GLN A 545 34.78 -17.37 26.72
CA GLN A 545 33.63 -18.03 27.34
C GLN A 545 34.09 -18.70 28.63
N SER A 546 33.43 -18.41 29.75
CA SER A 546 33.54 -19.26 30.94
C SER A 546 32.67 -20.49 30.73
N ALA A 547 33.28 -21.67 30.70
CA ALA A 547 32.59 -22.94 30.79
C ALA A 547 31.92 -23.07 32.15
N ALA A 548 30.61 -22.82 32.20
CA ALA A 548 29.66 -23.38 33.17
C ALA A 548 28.31 -22.68 32.97
N GLY A 549 27.25 -23.47 32.81
CA GLY A 549 25.86 -23.02 32.66
C GLY A 549 25.30 -22.33 33.91
N LYS A 550 25.80 -21.13 34.23
CA LYS A 550 25.21 -20.22 35.22
C LYS A 550 24.82 -18.92 34.54
N LYS A 551 23.56 -18.50 34.73
CA LYS A 551 22.90 -17.29 34.18
C LYS A 551 23.51 -15.97 34.70
N TYR A 552 24.82 -15.78 34.77
CA TYR A 552 25.47 -14.47 34.95
C TYR A 552 26.89 -14.51 34.38
N VAL A 553 27.21 -13.58 33.47
CA VAL A 553 28.60 -13.16 33.26
C VAL A 553 28.89 -12.03 34.24
N ARG A 554 29.43 -12.36 35.41
CA ARG A 554 30.00 -11.38 36.34
C ARG A 554 31.44 -11.82 36.66
N LYS A 555 32.41 -11.11 36.08
CA LYS A 555 33.69 -10.65 36.69
C LYS A 555 34.67 -10.28 35.58
N GLN A 556 35.03 -8.99 35.51
CA GLN A 556 36.37 -8.53 35.87
C GLN A 556 36.45 -7.01 35.65
N SER A 557 36.67 -6.30 36.74
CA SER A 557 37.16 -4.93 36.78
C SER A 557 38.59 -4.89 36.24
N PHE A 558 38.86 -4.13 35.17
CA PHE A 558 40.25 -3.80 34.80
C PHE A 558 40.41 -2.37 34.29
N ARG A 559 41.52 -1.78 34.73
CA ARG A 559 42.05 -0.46 34.41
C ARG A 559 42.60 -0.43 32.97
N HIS A 560 42.29 0.65 32.26
CA HIS A 560 43.04 1.41 31.25
C HIS A 560 43.77 0.74 30.06
N ALA A 561 43.88 1.53 28.97
CA ALA A 561 44.66 1.38 27.73
C ALA A 561 44.00 0.63 26.53
N GLY A 562 43.53 1.41 25.55
CA GLY A 562 43.61 1.08 24.12
C GLY A 562 42.69 0.01 23.52
N ASN A 563 41.78 -0.63 24.26
CA ASN A 563 40.99 -1.74 23.74
C ASN A 563 39.60 -1.80 24.38
N SER A 564 38.54 -1.41 23.66
CA SER A 564 37.19 -1.25 24.23
C SER A 564 36.51 -2.58 24.55
N VAL A 565 36.44 -2.94 25.84
CA VAL A 565 35.54 -3.98 26.35
C VAL A 565 34.12 -3.43 26.39
N SER A 566 33.23 -3.98 25.58
CA SER A 566 31.80 -3.62 25.56
C SER A 566 31.04 -4.40 26.64
N VAL A 567 30.48 -3.69 27.63
CA VAL A 567 29.61 -4.32 28.65
C VAL A 567 28.25 -4.65 28.02
N HIS A 568 27.69 -5.81 28.35
CA HIS A 568 26.41 -6.25 27.82
C HIS A 568 25.46 -6.68 28.94
N PHE A 569 24.16 -6.46 28.74
CA PHE A 569 23.09 -7.07 29.54
C PHE A 569 22.29 -8.03 28.66
N THR A 570 21.52 -8.94 29.26
CA THR A 570 20.69 -9.89 28.52
C THR A 570 19.23 -9.59 28.79
N LYS A 571 18.43 -9.48 27.72
CA LYS A 571 16.97 -9.32 27.81
C LYS A 571 16.32 -10.19 26.73
N GLN A 572 15.45 -11.11 27.14
CA GLN A 572 14.69 -11.89 26.18
C GLN A 572 13.63 -11.00 25.50
N PRO A 573 13.29 -11.22 24.22
CA PRO A 573 13.83 -12.23 23.30
C PRO A 573 15.07 -11.76 22.52
N PHE A 574 15.61 -10.59 22.84
CA PHE A 574 16.68 -9.93 22.07
C PHE A 574 18.07 -10.53 22.29
N GLY A 575 18.30 -11.19 23.42
CA GLY A 575 19.60 -11.77 23.79
C GLY A 575 20.54 -10.74 24.42
N ARG A 576 21.83 -10.79 24.07
CA ARG A 576 22.87 -9.91 24.62
C ARG A 576 22.88 -8.55 23.93
N ILE A 577 22.73 -7.48 24.70
CA ILE A 577 22.60 -6.10 24.23
C ILE A 577 23.70 -5.24 24.88
N PRO A 578 24.46 -4.44 24.11
CA PRO A 578 25.36 -3.44 24.66
C PRO A 578 24.63 -2.46 25.59
N VAL A 579 25.22 -2.16 26.74
CA VAL A 579 24.59 -1.28 27.75
C VAL A 579 24.31 0.13 27.21
N GLU A 580 25.03 0.56 26.18
CA GLU A 580 24.83 1.82 25.45
C GLU A 580 23.43 1.90 24.83
N LEU A 581 22.86 0.77 24.40
CA LEU A 581 21.58 0.69 23.71
C LEU A 581 20.39 0.49 24.66
N LYS A 582 20.60 0.54 25.98
CA LYS A 582 19.56 0.16 26.96
C LYS A 582 18.23 0.91 26.85
N SER A 583 18.22 2.13 26.32
CA SER A 583 16.97 2.92 26.15
C SER A 583 16.51 3.02 24.70
N VAL A 584 17.14 2.28 23.80
CA VAL A 584 16.84 2.33 22.37
C VAL A 584 15.80 1.27 22.08
N TYR A 585 14.86 1.58 21.22
CA TYR A 585 13.85 0.63 20.77
C TYR A 585 14.49 -0.52 19.98
N PRO A 586 14.06 -1.78 20.22
CA PRO A 586 12.97 -2.19 21.12
C PRO A 586 13.42 -2.48 22.56
N PHE A 587 14.71 -2.37 22.91
CA PHE A 587 15.25 -2.86 24.19
C PHE A 587 14.71 -2.13 25.42
N GLY A 588 14.71 -0.80 25.37
CA GLY A 588 14.22 0.03 26.48
C GLY A 588 12.70 0.04 26.56
N GLN A 589 12.05 0.00 25.40
CA GLN A 589 10.61 0.04 25.23
C GLN A 589 10.07 -1.38 25.03
N SER A 590 10.36 -2.27 25.98
CA SER A 590 9.79 -3.61 25.99
C SER A 590 9.45 -4.12 27.37
N VAL A 591 8.35 -4.87 27.45
CA VAL A 591 7.89 -5.58 28.64
C VAL A 591 8.01 -7.07 28.37
N THR A 592 8.79 -7.75 29.20
CA THR A 592 9.17 -9.16 29.03
C THR A 592 9.05 -9.84 30.39
N PRO A 593 8.48 -11.05 30.48
CA PRO A 593 8.36 -11.73 31.76
C PRO A 593 9.75 -12.04 32.32
N PHE A 594 9.86 -12.07 33.65
CA PHE A 594 11.07 -12.47 34.39
C PHE A 594 12.32 -11.58 34.15
N TYR A 595 12.17 -10.39 33.57
CA TYR A 595 13.26 -9.43 33.47
C TYR A 595 13.24 -8.47 34.66
N GLU A 596 14.24 -8.58 35.53
CA GLU A 596 14.51 -7.60 36.58
C GLU A 596 15.55 -6.59 36.12
N GLU A 597 15.22 -5.31 36.19
CA GLU A 597 16.15 -4.25 35.83
C GLU A 597 17.23 -4.09 36.91
N LYS A 598 18.38 -4.73 36.68
CA LYS A 598 19.55 -4.60 37.57
C LYS A 598 20.27 -3.28 37.34
N ALA A 599 20.98 -2.80 38.37
CA ALA A 599 21.86 -1.64 38.26
C ALA A 599 22.93 -1.89 37.18
N LEU A 600 22.81 -1.18 36.05
CA LEU A 600 23.78 -1.19 34.96
C LEU A 600 24.86 -0.13 35.19
N PRO A 601 26.11 -0.36 34.74
CA PRO A 601 27.17 0.62 34.90
C PRO A 601 26.84 1.94 34.20
N LYS A 602 27.33 3.05 34.77
CA LYS A 602 27.27 4.35 34.11
C LYS A 602 28.19 4.33 32.89
N ILE A 603 27.69 4.85 31.77
CA ILE A 603 28.43 4.94 30.51
C ILE A 603 28.60 6.41 30.14
N LYS A 604 29.74 6.73 29.54
CA LYS A 604 29.98 8.06 28.99
C LYS A 604 28.95 8.39 27.89
N PRO A 605 28.28 9.55 27.94
CA PRO A 605 27.27 9.91 26.94
C PRO A 605 27.75 9.83 25.49
N GLU A 606 29.03 10.11 25.23
CA GLU A 606 29.65 10.03 23.90
C GLU A 606 29.65 8.60 23.33
N GLN A 607 29.90 7.60 24.18
CA GLN A 607 29.89 6.18 23.77
C GLN A 607 28.47 5.77 23.37
N ARG A 608 27.47 6.28 24.09
CA ARG A 608 26.06 6.05 23.77
C ARG A 608 25.67 6.66 22.44
N VAL A 609 26.06 7.90 22.16
CA VAL A 609 25.81 8.53 20.85
C VAL A 609 26.39 7.66 19.73
N LYS A 610 27.65 7.24 19.85
CA LYS A 610 28.31 6.41 18.83
C LYS A 610 27.60 5.08 18.61
N ALA A 611 27.27 4.37 19.69
CA ALA A 611 26.59 3.08 19.62
C ALA A 611 25.19 3.20 19.00
N VAL A 612 24.41 4.23 19.34
CA VAL A 612 23.09 4.47 18.74
C VAL A 612 23.22 4.74 17.24
N LEU A 613 24.18 5.57 16.83
CA LEU A 613 24.44 5.85 15.41
C LEU A 613 24.84 4.58 14.66
N ASP A 614 25.72 3.77 15.22
CA ASP A 614 26.14 2.49 14.62
C ASP A 614 24.98 1.48 14.55
N TYR A 615 24.13 1.43 15.58
CA TYR A 615 22.94 0.57 15.59
C TYR A 615 21.89 1.01 14.56
N GLN A 616 21.68 2.33 14.43
CA GLN A 616 20.62 2.87 13.57
C GLN A 616 21.03 2.94 12.09
N PHE A 617 22.25 3.40 11.79
CA PHE A 617 22.73 3.65 10.43
C PHE A 617 23.82 2.67 9.97
N GLY A 618 24.19 1.71 10.83
CA GLY A 618 25.16 0.65 10.55
C GLY A 618 26.58 0.98 11.04
N LYS A 619 27.40 -0.08 11.22
CA LYS A 619 28.77 -0.03 11.76
C LYS A 619 29.60 1.10 11.13
N GLY A 620 30.22 1.91 11.97
CA GLY A 620 31.10 3.01 11.62
C GLY A 620 30.41 4.38 11.52
N ALA A 621 29.07 4.44 11.52
CA ALA A 621 28.33 5.71 11.53
C ALA A 621 28.68 6.59 12.75
N GLY A 622 28.85 5.99 13.93
CA GLY A 622 29.25 6.71 15.15
C GLY A 622 30.62 7.36 15.06
N SER A 623 31.53 6.80 14.25
CA SER A 623 32.88 7.34 14.05
C SER A 623 32.94 8.51 13.05
N MET A 624 31.88 8.72 12.26
CA MET A 624 31.78 9.79 11.27
C MET A 624 31.51 11.15 11.90
N ILE A 625 30.91 11.18 13.09
CA ILE A 625 30.60 12.41 13.82
C ILE A 625 31.61 12.55 14.96
N ARG A 626 32.51 13.53 14.85
CA ARG A 626 33.60 13.79 15.80
C ARG A 626 33.53 15.23 16.31
N GLY A 627 34.09 15.47 17.50
CA GLY A 627 34.16 16.81 18.09
C GLY A 627 32.79 17.44 18.35
N PHE A 628 31.79 16.62 18.70
CA PHE A 628 30.45 17.12 18.97
C PHE A 628 30.28 17.46 20.45
N GLU A 629 29.51 18.52 20.70
CA GLU A 629 29.00 18.90 22.01
C GLU A 629 27.60 18.30 22.20
N MET A 630 27.18 18.13 23.45
CA MET A 630 25.90 17.50 23.79
C MET A 630 25.10 18.36 24.77
N GLU A 631 23.81 18.46 24.49
CA GLU A 631 22.85 18.93 25.48
C GLU A 631 22.21 17.74 26.18
N ILE A 632 22.29 17.73 27.51
CA ILE A 632 21.73 16.68 28.36
C ILE A 632 20.63 17.27 29.24
N SER A 633 19.53 16.54 29.39
CA SER A 633 18.45 16.89 30.32
C SER A 633 18.96 16.88 31.75
N LYS A 634 18.93 18.02 32.43
CA LYS A 634 19.26 18.12 33.87
C LYS A 634 18.37 17.22 34.74
N LYS A 635 17.09 17.08 34.39
CA LYS A 635 16.10 16.28 35.15
C LYS A 635 16.30 14.77 34.99
N THR A 636 16.60 14.30 33.78
CA THR A 636 16.56 12.86 33.45
C THR A 636 17.92 12.26 33.09
N GLY A 637 18.96 13.10 32.91
CA GLY A 637 20.26 12.68 32.39
C GLY A 637 20.24 12.18 30.94
N ARG A 638 19.13 12.31 30.22
CA ARG A 638 19.00 11.87 28.82
C ARG A 638 19.63 12.87 27.86
N ILE A 639 20.36 12.36 26.88
CA ILE A 639 20.90 13.15 25.76
C ILE A 639 19.73 13.66 24.94
N LYS A 640 19.70 14.97 24.67
CA LYS A 640 18.66 15.64 23.88
C LYS A 640 19.15 15.95 22.49
N ARG A 641 20.23 16.73 22.37
CA ARG A 641 20.73 17.26 21.10
C ARG A 641 22.24 17.15 21.05
N ILE A 642 22.79 17.05 19.85
CA ILE A 642 24.23 17.12 19.61
C ILE A 642 24.56 18.17 18.55
N PHE A 643 25.68 18.87 18.74
CA PHE A 643 26.09 20.03 17.95
C PHE A 643 27.56 19.92 17.56
N ILE A 644 27.95 20.57 16.45
CA ILE A 644 29.35 20.86 16.13
C ILE A 644 29.45 22.37 15.94
N GLY A 645 30.14 23.04 16.87
CA GLY A 645 30.03 24.49 17.02
C GLY A 645 28.56 24.90 17.22
N LYS A 646 28.08 25.87 16.45
CA LYS A 646 26.67 26.33 16.51
C LYS A 646 25.69 25.51 15.67
N LYS A 647 26.15 24.52 14.90
CA LYS A 647 25.30 23.76 13.96
C LYS A 647 24.71 22.52 14.64
N LEU A 648 23.39 22.40 14.64
CA LEU A 648 22.68 21.20 15.12
C LEU A 648 23.02 20.01 14.20
N VAL A 649 23.57 18.95 14.78
CA VAL A 649 23.82 17.69 14.08
C VAL A 649 22.57 16.80 14.15
N GLY A 650 21.87 16.79 15.29
CA GLY A 650 20.57 16.14 15.41
C GLY A 650 20.10 15.96 16.85
N THR A 651 18.97 15.29 16.99
CA THR A 651 18.21 15.18 18.25
C THR A 651 17.95 13.72 18.58
N PHE A 652 18.08 13.34 19.85
CA PHE A 652 17.67 12.03 20.34
C PHE A 652 16.20 12.06 20.75
N ARG A 653 15.41 11.14 20.19
CA ARG A 653 13.98 11.05 20.48
C ARG A 653 13.77 10.43 21.85
N ALA A 654 13.00 11.10 22.71
CA ALA A 654 12.79 10.66 24.08
C ALA A 654 11.96 9.37 24.20
N SER A 655 11.09 9.09 23.21
CA SER A 655 10.18 7.93 23.23
C SER A 655 10.91 6.61 22.95
N ASP A 656 11.80 6.58 21.96
CA ASP A 656 12.44 5.34 21.46
C ASP A 656 13.98 5.38 21.47
N GLY A 657 14.59 6.49 21.89
CA GLY A 657 16.04 6.64 21.98
C GLY A 657 16.77 6.72 20.64
N PHE A 658 16.07 6.77 19.50
CA PHE A 658 16.71 6.89 18.18
C PHE A 658 17.19 8.32 17.89
N PHE A 659 18.21 8.41 17.04
CA PHE A 659 18.79 9.65 16.57
C PHE A 659 18.03 10.19 15.36
N LEU A 660 17.67 11.47 15.41
CA LEU A 660 16.99 12.23 14.37
C LEU A 660 18.00 13.21 13.77
N PRO A 661 18.61 12.90 12.61
CA PRO A 661 19.59 13.80 12.01
C PRO A 661 18.92 15.11 11.58
N SER A 662 19.66 16.22 11.67
CA SER A 662 19.36 17.42 10.89
C SER A 662 19.84 17.23 9.44
N VAL A 663 19.56 18.18 8.54
CA VAL A 663 20.16 18.16 7.18
C VAL A 663 21.69 18.19 7.26
N PHE A 664 22.26 18.99 8.17
CA PHE A 664 23.70 19.02 8.41
C PHE A 664 24.24 17.66 8.91
N GLY A 665 23.57 17.06 9.89
CA GLY A 665 23.96 15.73 10.40
C GLY A 665 23.81 14.62 9.37
N ALA A 666 22.78 14.66 8.54
CA ALA A 666 22.64 13.74 7.41
C ALA A 666 23.75 13.94 6.36
N GLY A 667 24.25 15.17 6.20
CA GLY A 667 25.46 15.46 5.42
C GLY A 667 26.70 14.76 5.97
N LEU A 668 26.90 14.78 7.29
CA LEU A 668 27.99 14.04 7.94
C LEU A 668 27.82 12.52 7.78
N LEU A 669 26.57 12.04 7.86
CA LEU A 669 26.23 10.62 7.70
C LEU A 669 26.01 10.20 6.24
N ARG A 670 26.37 11.02 5.25
CA ARG A 670 25.98 10.82 3.84
C ARG A 670 26.35 9.44 3.26
N LYS A 671 27.41 8.79 3.76
CA LYS A 671 27.83 7.44 3.33
C LYS A 671 27.00 6.31 3.96
N LYS A 672 26.24 6.59 5.01
CA LYS A 672 25.49 5.61 5.83
C LYS A 672 23.98 5.83 5.83
N ILE A 673 23.52 7.08 5.81
CA ILE A 673 22.09 7.39 5.72
C ILE A 673 21.54 6.96 4.36
N LYS A 674 20.41 6.26 4.39
CA LYS A 674 19.69 5.83 3.19
C LYS A 674 19.03 7.03 2.51
N LYS A 675 18.92 6.96 1.19
CA LYS A 675 18.50 8.08 0.35
C LYS A 675 17.28 7.76 -0.48
N VAL A 676 16.45 8.78 -0.65
CA VAL A 676 15.40 8.86 -1.67
C VAL A 676 15.76 10.00 -2.61
N PHE A 677 15.62 9.80 -3.92
CA PHE A 677 16.01 10.76 -4.94
C PHE A 677 14.79 11.29 -5.67
N VAL A 678 14.79 12.61 -5.90
CA VAL A 678 13.84 13.31 -6.79
C VAL A 678 14.58 13.80 -8.04
N ARG A 679 13.85 13.94 -9.15
CA ARG A 679 14.39 14.41 -10.44
C ARG A 679 13.92 15.81 -10.84
N ASP A 680 12.80 16.23 -10.28
CA ASP A 680 12.11 17.45 -10.67
C ASP A 680 12.64 18.61 -9.83
N ARG A 681 13.05 19.69 -10.50
CA ARG A 681 13.64 20.87 -9.87
C ARG A 681 12.61 21.63 -9.05
N ASP A 682 11.39 21.76 -9.55
CA ASP A 682 10.30 22.48 -8.88
C ASP A 682 9.93 21.74 -7.61
N VAL A 683 9.79 20.41 -7.70
CA VAL A 683 9.61 19.55 -6.52
C VAL A 683 10.75 19.75 -5.52
N ALA A 684 12.00 19.80 -5.98
CA ALA A 684 13.13 20.03 -5.08
C ALA A 684 13.01 21.37 -4.33
N GLU A 685 12.52 22.43 -4.98
CA GLU A 685 12.29 23.73 -4.33
C GLU A 685 11.20 23.68 -3.26
N TYR A 686 10.10 22.96 -3.48
CA TYR A 686 9.08 22.74 -2.45
C TYR A 686 9.63 21.96 -1.25
N LEU A 687 10.44 20.93 -1.52
CA LEU A 687 11.05 20.11 -0.46
C LEU A 687 12.04 20.91 0.39
N ARG A 688 12.82 21.83 -0.22
CA ARG A 688 13.68 22.76 0.53
C ARG A 688 12.89 23.63 1.51
N LYS A 689 11.67 24.01 1.14
CA LYS A 689 10.75 24.79 1.99
C LYS A 689 10.10 23.96 3.12
N GLY A 690 10.38 22.65 3.16
CA GLY A 690 9.94 21.75 4.22
C GLY A 690 8.69 20.95 3.90
N SER A 691 8.21 20.93 2.66
CA SER A 691 7.09 20.07 2.25
C SER A 691 7.43 18.58 2.37
N ASP A 692 6.40 17.75 2.60
CA ASP A 692 6.53 16.30 2.55
C ASP A 692 6.85 15.80 1.12
N LEU A 693 7.57 14.69 1.01
CA LEU A 693 7.78 14.03 -0.27
C LEU A 693 6.59 13.12 -0.59
N PHE A 694 5.79 13.48 -1.59
CA PHE A 694 4.73 12.62 -2.12
C PHE A 694 5.25 11.46 -2.96
N SER A 695 4.58 10.31 -2.91
CA SER A 695 4.99 9.05 -3.56
C SER A 695 5.25 9.17 -5.06
N LYS A 696 4.43 9.95 -5.78
CA LYS A 696 4.60 10.16 -7.24
C LYS A 696 5.94 10.79 -7.62
N PHE A 697 6.59 11.50 -6.70
CA PHE A 697 7.85 12.20 -6.95
C PHE A 697 9.09 11.42 -6.48
N ALA A 698 8.90 10.33 -5.73
CA ALA A 698 9.99 9.44 -5.34
C ALA A 698 10.48 8.66 -6.56
N TRP A 699 11.59 9.08 -7.16
CA TRP A 699 12.07 8.49 -8.40
C TRP A 699 12.91 7.23 -8.16
N LYS A 700 13.85 7.30 -7.20
CA LYS A 700 14.75 6.19 -6.85
C LYS A 700 15.00 6.20 -5.35
N SER A 701 15.24 5.05 -4.76
CA SER A 701 15.62 4.93 -3.36
C SER A 701 16.60 3.79 -3.12
N ASP A 702 17.32 3.89 -2.01
CA ASP A 702 18.00 2.75 -1.40
C ASP A 702 16.98 1.73 -0.86
N ARG A 703 17.45 0.56 -0.39
CA ARG A 703 16.59 -0.45 0.26
C ARG A 703 16.13 0.06 1.64
N ILE A 704 15.06 0.84 1.64
CA ILE A 704 14.45 1.50 2.81
C ILE A 704 13.29 0.66 3.34
N TYR A 705 13.20 0.60 4.67
CA TYR A 705 12.08 0.05 5.42
C TYR A 705 11.23 1.19 6.01
N PRO A 706 9.91 0.98 6.22
CA PRO A 706 9.05 1.99 6.82
C PRO A 706 9.56 2.39 8.22
N GLY A 707 9.45 3.66 8.56
CA GLY A 707 9.92 4.23 9.82
C GLY A 707 11.42 4.52 9.91
N GLU A 708 12.24 4.12 8.92
CA GLU A 708 13.66 4.49 8.89
C GLU A 708 13.83 5.98 8.56
N GLU A 709 14.80 6.63 9.21
CA GLU A 709 15.20 8.00 8.89
C GLU A 709 16.01 8.01 7.58
N VAL A 710 15.58 8.83 6.62
CA VAL A 710 16.15 8.89 5.27
C VAL A 710 16.46 10.34 4.89
N ALA A 711 17.40 10.50 3.95
CA ALA A 711 17.71 11.78 3.33
C ALA A 711 17.07 11.86 1.93
N VAL A 712 16.28 12.90 1.68
CA VAL A 712 15.73 13.16 0.34
C VAL A 712 16.71 14.04 -0.43
N CYS A 713 17.10 13.62 -1.63
CA CYS A 713 18.19 14.21 -2.38
C CYS A 713 17.77 14.65 -3.79
N TYR A 714 18.35 15.76 -4.25
CA TYR A 714 18.37 16.16 -5.66
C TYR A 714 19.82 16.24 -6.13
N GLY A 715 20.22 15.34 -7.03
CA GLY A 715 21.63 15.15 -7.38
C GLY A 715 22.48 14.84 -6.15
N LYS A 716 23.44 15.73 -5.83
CA LYS A 716 24.28 15.62 -4.64
C LYS A 716 23.72 16.40 -3.44
N GLU A 717 22.69 17.20 -3.58
CA GLU A 717 22.15 17.99 -2.46
C GLU A 717 21.23 17.13 -1.58
N ILE A 718 21.26 17.32 -0.26
CA ILE A 718 20.24 16.78 0.67
C ILE A 718 19.25 17.92 0.91
N LEU A 719 17.99 17.72 0.50
CA LEU A 719 16.93 18.71 0.58
C LEU A 719 16.22 18.69 1.93
N LEU A 720 15.89 17.48 2.41
CA LEU A 720 15.25 17.27 3.69
C LEU A 720 15.61 15.90 4.27
N VAL A 721 15.24 15.71 5.53
CA VAL A 721 15.38 14.46 6.27
C VAL A 721 14.08 14.13 6.98
N GLY A 722 13.79 12.85 7.15
CA GLY A 722 12.66 12.39 7.93
C GLY A 722 12.35 10.91 7.75
N PRO A 723 11.31 10.40 8.43
CA PRO A 723 10.96 9.00 8.36
C PRO A 723 10.28 8.66 7.03
N ALA A 724 10.68 7.54 6.42
CA ALA A 724 9.97 6.96 5.29
C ALA A 724 8.67 6.29 5.75
N LEU A 725 7.55 6.55 5.06
CA LEU A 725 6.27 5.88 5.33
C LEU A 725 6.09 4.62 4.47
N LEU A 726 6.73 4.62 3.29
CA LEU A 726 6.73 3.53 2.33
C LEU A 726 8.07 2.79 2.36
N ASN A 727 8.06 1.50 2.02
CA ASN A 727 9.28 0.77 1.70
C ASN A 727 9.75 1.06 0.26
N TRP A 728 10.96 0.63 -0.07
CA TRP A 728 11.59 0.88 -1.38
C TRP A 728 10.83 0.29 -2.59
N LYS A 729 10.01 -0.75 -2.42
CA LYS A 729 9.16 -1.31 -3.48
C LYS A 729 7.92 -0.44 -3.66
N GLU A 730 7.26 -0.13 -2.56
CA GLU A 730 6.04 0.70 -2.52
C GLU A 730 6.28 2.10 -3.07
N MET A 731 7.44 2.72 -2.80
CA MET A 731 7.81 4.03 -3.38
C MET A 731 7.79 4.04 -4.92
N LYS A 732 7.98 2.89 -5.57
CA LYS A 732 7.92 2.78 -7.04
C LYS A 732 6.49 2.64 -7.55
N GLU A 733 5.64 2.00 -6.75
CA GLU A 733 4.30 1.55 -7.12
C GLU A 733 3.22 2.58 -6.76
N PHE A 734 3.28 3.16 -5.56
CA PHE A 734 2.33 4.17 -5.12
C PHE A 734 2.50 5.48 -5.90
N LYS A 735 1.36 6.05 -6.33
CA LYS A 735 1.29 7.35 -7.01
C LYS A 735 0.57 8.42 -6.19
N ARG A 736 -0.01 8.04 -5.05
CA ARG A 736 -0.70 8.93 -4.09
C ARG A 736 -0.08 8.73 -2.70
N GLY A 737 -0.37 9.65 -1.79
CA GLY A 737 0.15 9.64 -0.43
C GLY A 737 1.58 10.15 -0.29
N ILE A 738 2.05 10.15 0.95
CA ILE A 738 3.38 10.61 1.37
C ILE A 738 4.34 9.42 1.39
N ALA A 739 5.50 9.57 0.74
CA ALA A 739 6.60 8.61 0.82
C ALA A 739 7.56 8.91 1.98
N VAL A 740 7.88 10.19 2.22
CA VAL A 740 8.73 10.63 3.33
C VAL A 740 8.12 11.87 3.97
N LYS A 741 7.94 11.82 5.29
CA LYS A 741 7.43 12.95 6.06
C LYS A 741 8.59 13.88 6.42
N SER A 742 8.48 15.16 6.10
CA SER A 742 9.49 16.17 6.39
C SER A 742 9.61 16.42 7.88
N ARG A 743 10.85 16.55 8.36
CA ARG A 743 11.18 16.98 9.73
C ARG A 743 11.71 18.43 9.77
N LEU A 744 11.61 19.18 8.67
CA LEU A 744 11.97 20.59 8.65
C LEU A 744 10.88 21.38 9.38
N THR A 745 11.10 21.69 10.66
CA THR A 745 10.26 22.61 11.43
C THR A 745 10.55 24.07 11.07
N ASN A 746 9.62 24.98 11.37
CA ASN A 746 9.78 26.42 11.15
C ASN A 746 11.05 27.02 11.79
N GLU A 747 11.62 26.40 12.82
CA GLU A 747 12.88 26.83 13.45
C GLU A 747 14.10 26.63 12.54
N ASN A 748 14.09 25.62 11.67
CA ASN A 748 15.13 25.41 10.65
C ASN A 748 14.97 26.32 9.42
N ARG A 749 13.95 27.20 9.39
CA ARG A 749 13.73 28.18 8.30
C ARG A 749 14.46 29.51 8.54
N LYS A 750 14.94 29.77 9.77
CA LYS A 750 15.55 31.04 10.18
C LYS A 750 17.08 30.98 10.39
N LEU A 751 17.68 29.81 10.25
CA LEU A 751 19.13 29.56 10.26
C LEU A 751 19.55 29.11 8.87
#